data_AF-A0A101LLQ3-F1
#
_entry.id   AF-A0A101LLQ3-F1
#
_cell.length_a   1.000
_cell.length_b   1.000
_cell.length_c   1.000
_cell.angle_alpha   90.00
_cell.angle_beta   90.00
_cell.angle_gamma   90.00
#
_symmetry.space_group_name_H-M   'P 1'
#
loop_
_entity.id
_entity.type
_entity.pdbx_description
1 polymer ?
#
loop_
_entity_poly.entity_id
_entity_poly.type
_entity_poly.pdbx_seq_one_letter_code
_entity_poly.pdbx_strand_id
1 'polypeptide(L)'
;MRLRMLAHAIKVWNENTGALSHLEIEPLPHQIHLVHHILASGNFNWLIADDVGLGKTIETGMLLHAMRQRDLVRRILLITPAGLTKQWQEELYHKFKLEDFEIYGEDFFINEPRQWKMHDCVIGSMDRLKQEGHLESLLQAEPWDLVIFDEGHRLSRRQYGQKLDSSERYDLAKNLRSQTKHILLLSATPHQGMQDKFVALLELLRPERRTELMALNLKPEILHDMVFRNHKADVTDAEGNFIFQGKITKALKVPSSLESVEFDKTLQDYLRKGYAAGESLGRKGNAIGFVMTVYRKLAASSAAAIHRALCNRLHRLLDDQANGTSTEEPSDERYLGEWEEQFASDAREFFAGEIQLLEDLIEEASALKANDLKLKQFIDEIIVKIHVANPDEKVLIFTEYRTTQSYLLGTLTEHYGSGQVELINGSMQHADRREAIKRFEEQGRFLISTEAGGEGINLQSKCHIMVNYDLPWNPMRLVQRIGRLYRYGQKKKVVVFNIQQTDSLDQNIVDLMYERIDSVVNDLAEVQQHEFNDGLKDEILGQMAELIDVEDILQQATKLGIDRTRERIDEALKQARSAAAKQRELFVHAATSDPNELRDELEITVEHLYSFVLGMFEQLGIEVAERSHKERLLRIRLSEQVMRDMGLSPKASQRMDVTLDRMLAANRPDTHILDLNSKLMQYLLSKACEHDFGGLVAMLKAPELGEGALLGAMLRWQGPQGKRMRQEFGVIQVSGGKAKLNPAKASQWLLSPAEHSSLIPDPEASKGLFKVAEETANRRLADASNRYLIPENLDWTAAGWMQSH
;
A
#
# COMPACT_ATOMS: atom_id res chain seq x y z
N MET A 1 -27.44 3.60 -36.22
CA MET A 1 -27.97 2.54 -35.30
C MET A 1 -26.88 1.79 -34.51
N ARG A 2 -26.10 0.84 -35.08
CA ARG A 2 -25.15 -0.04 -34.33
C ARG A 2 -24.21 0.73 -33.39
N LEU A 3 -23.48 1.72 -33.93
CA LEU A 3 -22.53 2.52 -33.15
C LEU A 3 -23.20 3.32 -32.02
N ARG A 4 -24.46 3.73 -32.21
CA ARG A 4 -25.24 4.40 -31.16
C ARG A 4 -25.60 3.42 -30.03
N MET A 5 -26.01 2.20 -30.35
CA MET A 5 -26.23 1.15 -29.35
C MET A 5 -24.95 0.84 -28.58
N LEU A 6 -23.82 0.67 -29.27
CA LEU A 6 -22.51 0.51 -28.64
C LEU A 6 -22.16 1.69 -27.73
N ALA A 7 -22.38 2.94 -28.17
CA ALA A 7 -22.09 4.10 -27.34
C ALA A 7 -22.90 4.14 -26.04
N HIS A 8 -24.21 3.84 -26.10
CA HIS A 8 -25.03 3.75 -24.89
C HIS A 8 -24.64 2.57 -24.00
N ALA A 9 -24.36 1.40 -24.59
CA ALA A 9 -23.88 0.23 -23.86
C ALA A 9 -22.54 0.50 -23.16
N ILE A 10 -21.58 1.12 -23.85
CA ILE A 10 -20.26 1.47 -23.32
C ILE A 10 -20.38 2.54 -22.22
N LYS A 11 -21.26 3.54 -22.36
CA LYS A 11 -21.50 4.55 -21.32
C LYS A 11 -22.06 3.92 -20.04
N VAL A 12 -23.10 3.09 -20.16
CA VAL A 12 -23.69 2.40 -19.00
C VAL A 12 -22.71 1.39 -18.41
N TRP A 13 -21.99 0.66 -19.26
CA TRP A 13 -20.91 -0.21 -18.81
C TRP A 13 -19.84 0.58 -18.06
N ASN A 14 -19.45 1.77 -18.52
CA ASN A 14 -18.51 2.64 -17.80
C ASN A 14 -19.09 3.19 -16.49
N GLU A 15 -20.37 3.55 -16.43
CA GLU A 15 -20.95 4.05 -15.18
C GLU A 15 -21.09 2.91 -14.15
N ASN A 16 -21.36 1.68 -14.62
CA ASN A 16 -21.54 0.50 -13.77
C ASN A 16 -20.21 -0.19 -13.40
N THR A 17 -19.19 -0.15 -14.27
CA THR A 17 -17.88 -0.81 -14.05
C THR A 17 -16.73 0.18 -13.83
N GLY A 18 -16.93 1.46 -14.18
CA GLY A 18 -15.89 2.48 -14.18
C GLY A 18 -15.43 2.91 -12.79
N ALA A 19 -16.12 2.50 -11.73
CA ALA A 19 -15.57 2.50 -10.38
C ALA A 19 -14.15 1.89 -10.31
N LEU A 20 -13.82 0.94 -11.20
CA LEU A 20 -12.47 0.37 -11.35
C LEU A 20 -11.63 1.01 -12.47
N SER A 21 -12.24 1.57 -13.52
CA SER A 21 -11.48 2.22 -14.60
C SER A 21 -10.87 3.55 -14.15
N HIS A 22 -11.45 4.20 -13.13
CA HIS A 22 -10.96 5.42 -12.49
C HIS A 22 -9.80 5.21 -11.52
N LEU A 23 -9.51 3.97 -11.12
CA LEU A 23 -8.43 3.65 -10.22
C LEU A 23 -7.14 3.38 -11.00
N GLU A 24 -6.05 4.05 -10.64
CA GLU A 24 -4.71 3.80 -11.21
C GLU A 24 -4.05 2.57 -10.55
N ILE A 25 -4.84 1.59 -10.12
CA ILE A 25 -4.37 0.38 -9.44
C ILE A 25 -4.96 -0.88 -10.08
N GLU A 26 -4.13 -1.92 -10.16
CA GLU A 26 -4.60 -3.29 -10.41
C GLU A 26 -4.74 -3.98 -9.04
N PRO A 27 -5.96 -4.14 -8.52
CA PRO A 27 -6.16 -4.70 -7.19
C PRO A 27 -5.83 -6.19 -7.18
N LEU A 28 -5.07 -6.61 -6.18
CA LEU A 28 -4.69 -8.01 -6.02
C LEU A 28 -5.83 -8.84 -5.39
N PRO A 29 -5.90 -10.16 -5.65
CA PRO A 29 -6.91 -11.05 -5.10
C PRO A 29 -7.14 -10.93 -3.59
N HIS A 30 -6.07 -10.87 -2.80
CA HIS A 30 -6.16 -10.75 -1.34
C HIS A 30 -6.75 -9.40 -0.90
N GLN A 31 -6.43 -8.32 -1.62
CA GLN A 31 -6.94 -6.97 -1.36
C GLN A 31 -8.45 -6.91 -1.61
N ILE A 32 -8.89 -7.50 -2.73
CA ILE A 32 -10.31 -7.64 -3.07
C ILE A 32 -11.04 -8.44 -1.99
N HIS A 33 -10.44 -9.55 -1.55
CA HIS A 33 -11.07 -10.40 -0.53
C HIS A 33 -11.26 -9.65 0.78
N LEU A 34 -10.25 -8.92 1.24
CA LEU A 34 -10.31 -8.11 2.46
C LEU A 34 -11.44 -7.08 2.39
N VAL A 35 -11.50 -6.30 1.30
CA VAL A 35 -12.53 -5.26 1.14
C VAL A 35 -13.93 -5.87 1.09
N HIS A 36 -14.10 -7.00 0.37
CA HIS A 36 -15.35 -7.74 0.31
C HIS A 36 -15.77 -8.28 1.67
N HIS A 37 -14.83 -8.86 2.42
CA HIS A 37 -15.08 -9.41 3.75
C HIS A 37 -15.57 -8.33 4.72
N ILE A 38 -14.86 -7.19 4.80
CA ILE A 38 -15.23 -6.08 5.68
C ILE A 38 -16.63 -5.55 5.32
N LEU A 39 -16.90 -5.30 4.03
CA LEU A 39 -18.19 -4.79 3.58
C LEU A 39 -19.34 -5.80 3.81
N ALA A 40 -19.11 -7.08 3.57
CA ALA A 40 -20.10 -8.14 3.79
C ALA A 40 -20.41 -8.37 5.28
N SER A 41 -19.42 -8.16 6.16
CA SER A 41 -19.61 -8.30 7.61
C SER A 41 -20.57 -7.25 8.19
N GLY A 42 -20.72 -6.09 7.54
CA GLY A 42 -21.44 -4.92 8.08
C GLY A 42 -20.75 -4.28 9.29
N ASN A 43 -19.58 -4.78 9.69
CA ASN A 43 -18.73 -4.24 10.74
C ASN A 43 -17.52 -3.54 10.12
N PHE A 44 -17.24 -2.31 10.53
CA PHE A 44 -16.07 -1.54 10.08
C PHE A 44 -15.02 -1.33 11.19
N ASN A 45 -15.13 -2.08 12.29
CA ASN A 45 -14.13 -2.10 13.36
C ASN A 45 -13.21 -3.30 13.17
N TRP A 46 -12.06 -3.09 12.52
CA TRP A 46 -11.11 -4.14 12.15
C TRP A 46 -9.66 -3.74 12.37
N LEU A 47 -8.83 -4.73 12.69
CA LEU A 47 -7.38 -4.67 12.66
C LEU A 47 -6.89 -5.36 11.40
N ILE A 48 -6.39 -4.59 10.43
CA ILE A 48 -5.73 -5.11 9.24
C ILE A 48 -4.26 -5.35 9.59
N ALA A 49 -3.92 -6.63 9.73
CA ALA A 49 -2.66 -7.15 10.24
C ALA A 49 -1.71 -7.69 9.15
N ASP A 50 -1.90 -7.26 7.90
CA ASP A 50 -1.17 -7.74 6.72
C ASP A 50 0.34 -7.50 6.82
N ASP A 51 1.15 -8.43 6.30
CA ASP A 51 2.62 -8.30 6.28
C ASP A 51 3.10 -6.97 5.66
N VAL A 52 4.29 -6.52 6.09
CA VAL A 52 4.88 -5.24 5.62
C VAL A 52 5.03 -5.25 4.09
N GLY A 53 4.40 -4.32 3.38
CA GLY A 53 4.54 -4.19 1.93
C GLY A 53 3.57 -5.01 1.07
N LEU A 54 2.50 -5.58 1.66
CA LEU A 54 1.38 -6.20 0.94
C LEU A 54 0.37 -5.21 0.33
N GLY A 55 0.42 -3.94 0.76
CA GLY A 55 -0.43 -2.89 0.21
C GLY A 55 -1.59 -2.44 1.12
N LYS A 56 -1.39 -2.39 2.44
CA LYS A 56 -2.36 -1.82 3.41
C LYS A 56 -2.94 -0.46 3.00
N THR A 57 -2.13 0.42 2.41
CA THR A 57 -2.57 1.71 1.88
C THR A 57 -3.52 1.55 0.68
N ILE A 58 -3.26 0.57 -0.19
CA ILE A 58 -4.12 0.23 -1.34
C ILE A 58 -5.43 -0.39 -0.84
N GLU A 59 -5.37 -1.35 0.09
CA GLU A 59 -6.55 -1.97 0.71
C GLU A 59 -7.45 -0.93 1.38
N THR A 60 -6.85 -0.03 2.15
CA THR A 60 -7.56 1.07 2.82
C THR A 60 -8.18 2.03 1.82
N GLY A 61 -7.44 2.43 0.78
CA GLY A 61 -7.97 3.30 -0.27
C GLY A 61 -9.13 2.65 -1.03
N MET A 62 -9.04 1.34 -1.33
CA MET A 62 -10.14 0.58 -1.96
C MET A 62 -11.37 0.51 -1.05
N LEU A 63 -11.17 0.24 0.24
CA LEU A 63 -12.24 0.22 1.22
C LEU A 63 -12.92 1.59 1.33
N LEU A 64 -12.13 2.66 1.48
CA LEU A 64 -12.64 4.04 1.52
C LEU A 64 -13.44 4.38 0.27
N HIS A 65 -12.90 4.05 -0.91
CA HIS A 65 -13.59 4.28 -2.18
C HIS A 65 -14.93 3.53 -2.25
N ALA A 66 -14.95 2.24 -1.88
CA ALA A 66 -16.16 1.42 -1.87
C ALA A 66 -17.18 1.90 -0.82
N MET A 67 -16.73 2.35 0.36
CA MET A 67 -17.63 2.87 1.41
C MET A 67 -18.22 4.23 1.03
N ARG A 68 -17.43 5.12 0.41
CA ARG A 68 -17.90 6.43 -0.07
C ARG A 68 -18.91 6.30 -1.21
N GLN A 69 -18.68 5.38 -2.16
CA GLN A 69 -19.66 5.10 -3.22
C GLN A 69 -21.00 4.62 -2.69
N ARG A 70 -21.02 3.97 -1.51
CA ARG A 70 -22.22 3.49 -0.82
C ARG A 70 -22.82 4.51 0.16
N ASP A 71 -22.32 5.75 0.16
CA ASP A 71 -22.69 6.82 1.11
C ASP A 71 -22.59 6.35 2.60
N LEU A 72 -21.68 5.43 2.91
CA LEU A 72 -21.52 4.88 4.27
C LEU A 72 -20.66 5.77 5.17
N VAL A 73 -19.70 6.48 4.59
CA VAL A 73 -18.77 7.38 5.30
C VAL A 73 -18.61 8.66 4.51
N ARG A 74 -18.62 9.78 5.22
CA ARG A 74 -18.32 11.10 4.66
C ARG A 74 -17.19 11.77 5.44
N ARG A 75 -17.26 11.77 6.79
CA ARG A 75 -16.23 12.35 7.65
C ARG A 75 -15.20 11.31 8.04
N ILE A 76 -13.98 11.45 7.53
CA ILE A 76 -12.90 10.48 7.72
C ILE A 76 -11.69 11.17 8.36
N LEU A 77 -11.19 10.58 9.45
CA LEU A 77 -9.95 11.00 10.09
C LEU A 77 -8.90 9.91 9.96
N LEU A 78 -7.83 10.19 9.21
CA LEU A 78 -6.69 9.31 9.02
C LEU A 78 -5.52 9.79 9.88
N ILE A 79 -5.11 8.97 10.84
CA ILE A 79 -4.04 9.27 11.80
C ILE A 79 -2.84 8.41 11.45
N THR A 80 -1.73 9.06 11.10
CA THR A 80 -0.51 8.37 10.64
C THR A 80 0.71 8.87 11.41
N PRO A 81 1.84 8.16 11.36
CA PRO A 81 3.12 8.76 11.73
C PRO A 81 3.40 10.02 10.91
N ALA A 82 4.11 10.99 11.50
CA ALA A 82 4.39 12.28 10.86
C ALA A 82 5.00 12.13 9.46
N GLY A 83 5.95 11.21 9.31
CA GLY A 83 6.66 10.95 8.05
C GLY A 83 5.80 10.38 6.92
N LEU A 84 4.62 9.83 7.22
CA LEU A 84 3.74 9.15 6.25
C LEU A 84 2.54 10.00 5.80
N THR A 85 2.25 11.12 6.48
CA THR A 85 1.06 11.96 6.20
C THR A 85 0.95 12.36 4.72
N LYS A 86 2.02 12.92 4.16
CA LYS A 86 2.10 13.32 2.75
C LYS A 86 2.05 12.15 1.77
N GLN A 87 2.69 11.04 2.12
CA GLN A 87 2.63 9.83 1.31
C GLN A 87 1.19 9.31 1.21
N TRP A 88 0.45 9.30 2.33
CA TRP A 88 -0.96 8.92 2.33
C TRP A 88 -1.81 9.86 1.46
N GLN A 89 -1.60 11.18 1.57
CA GLN A 89 -2.28 12.15 0.71
C GLN A 89 -2.00 11.91 -0.78
N GLU A 90 -0.72 11.78 -1.15
CA GLU A 90 -0.31 11.54 -2.54
C GLU A 90 -0.86 10.20 -3.06
N GLU A 91 -0.82 9.13 -2.26
CA GLU A 91 -1.36 7.82 -2.65
C GLU A 91 -2.89 7.85 -2.82
N LEU A 92 -3.63 8.47 -1.89
CA LEU A 92 -5.10 8.63 -2.00
C LEU A 92 -5.49 9.50 -3.19
N TYR A 93 -4.74 10.57 -3.46
CA TYR A 93 -4.94 11.44 -4.62
C TYR A 93 -4.66 10.71 -5.93
N HIS A 94 -3.45 10.17 -6.12
CA HIS A 94 -3.03 9.61 -7.40
C HIS A 94 -3.76 8.31 -7.73
N LYS A 95 -3.82 7.37 -6.77
CA LYS A 95 -4.35 6.02 -7.00
C LYS A 95 -5.87 5.97 -6.95
N PHE A 96 -6.50 6.77 -6.07
CA PHE A 96 -7.92 6.68 -5.77
C PHE A 96 -8.73 7.94 -6.15
N LYS A 97 -8.07 9.00 -6.65
CA LYS A 97 -8.68 10.30 -7.00
C LYS A 97 -9.47 10.93 -5.85
N LEU A 98 -9.02 10.70 -4.61
CA LEU A 98 -9.60 11.30 -3.41
C LEU A 98 -8.85 12.61 -3.11
N GLU A 99 -9.31 13.70 -3.74
CA GLU A 99 -8.63 15.01 -3.72
C GLU A 99 -8.95 15.86 -2.48
N ASP A 100 -9.89 15.42 -1.65
CA ASP A 100 -10.44 16.16 -0.52
C ASP A 100 -9.72 15.89 0.82
N PHE A 101 -8.69 15.03 0.82
CA PHE A 101 -7.89 14.79 2.02
C PHE A 101 -6.87 15.91 2.25
N GLU A 102 -7.05 16.62 3.37
CA GLU A 102 -6.18 17.74 3.77
C GLU A 102 -5.35 17.39 5.01
N ILE A 103 -4.09 17.81 5.04
CA ILE A 103 -3.15 17.53 6.14
C ILE A 103 -3.24 18.60 7.23
N TYR A 104 -3.58 18.17 8.45
CA TYR A 104 -3.66 19.05 9.61
C TYR A 104 -2.29 19.59 10.04
N GLY A 105 -2.16 20.90 9.92
CA GLY A 105 -0.98 21.71 10.20
C GLY A 105 0.11 21.66 9.12
N GLU A 106 -0.25 21.29 7.90
CA GLU A 106 0.50 21.61 6.66
C GLU A 106 -0.44 22.36 5.70
N ASP A 107 -1.59 21.77 5.36
CA ASP A 107 -2.55 22.35 4.41
C ASP A 107 -3.52 23.33 5.09
N PHE A 108 -3.95 23.02 6.32
CA PHE A 108 -4.83 23.87 7.11
C PHE A 108 -4.45 23.88 8.59
N PHE A 109 -4.85 24.94 9.30
CA PHE A 109 -4.65 25.08 10.74
C PHE A 109 -5.98 25.45 11.39
N ILE A 110 -6.21 24.94 12.60
CA ILE A 110 -7.41 25.20 13.38
C ILE A 110 -7.06 26.18 14.50
N ASN A 111 -7.55 27.41 14.36
CA ASN A 111 -7.45 28.43 15.40
C ASN A 111 -8.68 28.43 16.30
N GLU A 112 -9.83 28.06 15.73
CA GLU A 112 -11.10 27.95 16.45
C GLU A 112 -11.74 26.58 16.17
N PRO A 113 -12.14 25.81 17.20
CA PRO A 113 -12.65 24.44 17.01
C PRO A 113 -13.82 24.31 16.03
N ARG A 114 -14.64 25.35 15.87
CA ARG A 114 -15.73 25.38 14.87
C ARG A 114 -15.27 25.24 13.42
N GLN A 115 -13.97 25.40 13.13
CA GLN A 115 -13.39 25.23 11.79
C GLN A 115 -13.30 23.76 11.38
N TRP A 116 -13.32 22.81 12.32
CA TRP A 116 -13.32 21.37 12.02
C TRP A 116 -14.47 20.91 11.12
N LYS A 117 -15.60 21.64 11.12
CA LYS A 117 -16.75 21.35 10.26
C LYS A 117 -16.51 21.66 8.77
N MET A 118 -15.47 22.43 8.45
CA MET A 118 -15.11 22.78 7.07
C MET A 118 -14.33 21.66 6.38
N HIS A 119 -13.81 20.71 7.17
CA HIS A 119 -12.93 19.65 6.71
C HIS A 119 -13.60 18.29 6.98
N ASP A 120 -14.03 17.61 5.92
CA ASP A 120 -14.66 16.28 6.00
C ASP A 120 -13.61 15.15 5.95
N CYS A 121 -12.50 15.32 5.22
CA CYS A 121 -11.44 14.31 5.13
C CYS A 121 -10.10 14.88 5.62
N VAL A 122 -9.63 14.39 6.76
CA VAL A 122 -8.44 14.94 7.43
C VAL A 122 -7.36 13.87 7.60
N ILE A 123 -6.11 14.25 7.30
CA ILE A 123 -4.91 13.48 7.64
C ILE A 123 -4.18 14.20 8.78
N GLY A 124 -3.88 13.50 9.87
CA GLY A 124 -3.19 14.07 11.03
C GLY A 124 -2.04 13.21 11.52
N SER A 125 -0.95 13.86 11.91
CA SER A 125 0.15 13.18 12.60
C SER A 125 -0.27 12.79 14.01
N MET A 126 -0.08 11.52 14.38
CA MET A 126 -0.33 11.02 15.73
C MET A 126 0.46 11.79 16.81
N ASP A 127 1.68 12.24 16.50
CA ASP A 127 2.51 12.99 17.45
C ASP A 127 2.05 14.44 17.65
N ARG A 128 1.36 15.01 16.65
CA ARG A 128 0.75 16.34 16.78
C ARG A 128 -0.60 16.25 17.49
N LEU A 129 -1.45 15.30 17.09
CA LEU A 129 -2.81 15.17 17.62
C LEU A 129 -2.86 14.72 19.09
N LYS A 130 -1.83 14.04 19.59
CA LYS A 130 -1.77 13.63 21.01
C LYS A 130 -1.51 14.79 21.98
N GLN A 131 -0.96 15.91 21.51
CA GLN A 131 -0.65 17.06 22.36
C GLN A 131 -1.93 17.70 22.88
N GLU A 132 -1.97 18.07 24.17
CA GLU A 132 -3.19 18.51 24.88
C GLU A 132 -4.02 19.54 24.10
N GLY A 133 -3.41 20.62 23.62
CA GLY A 133 -4.14 21.68 22.89
C GLY A 133 -4.73 21.22 21.55
N HIS A 134 -4.06 20.32 20.83
CA HIS A 134 -4.56 19.76 19.58
C HIS A 134 -5.64 18.72 19.83
N LEU A 135 -5.47 17.88 20.86
CA LEU A 135 -6.45 16.87 21.29
C LEU A 135 -7.76 17.52 21.75
N GLU A 136 -7.69 18.55 22.61
CA GLU A 136 -8.88 19.27 23.09
C GLU A 136 -9.66 19.92 21.95
N SER A 137 -8.95 20.48 20.96
CA SER A 137 -9.56 21.05 19.76
C SER A 137 -10.22 19.96 18.91
N LEU A 138 -9.53 18.83 18.69
CA LEU A 138 -10.04 17.71 17.91
C LEU A 138 -11.29 17.09 18.54
N LEU A 139 -11.34 16.99 19.87
CA LEU A 139 -12.50 16.47 20.59
C LEU A 139 -13.72 17.41 20.56
N GLN A 140 -13.56 18.65 20.11
CA GLN A 140 -14.68 19.56 19.87
C GLN A 140 -15.18 19.50 18.42
N ALA A 141 -14.56 18.68 17.57
CA ALA A 141 -15.06 18.42 16.23
C ALA A 141 -16.39 17.65 16.26
N GLU A 142 -17.12 17.71 15.16
CA GLU A 142 -18.27 16.83 14.95
C GLU A 142 -17.81 15.36 14.86
N PRO A 143 -18.68 14.40 15.24
CA PRO A 143 -18.33 12.98 15.19
C PRO A 143 -17.80 12.55 13.81
N TRP A 144 -16.79 11.70 13.83
CA TRP A 144 -16.21 11.10 12.63
C TRP A 144 -16.98 9.83 12.27
N ASP A 145 -17.23 9.61 10.98
CA ASP A 145 -17.85 8.37 10.54
C ASP A 145 -16.85 7.21 10.64
N LEU A 146 -15.58 7.48 10.31
CA LEU A 146 -14.48 6.52 10.35
C LEU A 146 -13.19 7.19 10.83
N VAL A 147 -12.52 6.54 11.78
CA VAL A 147 -11.16 6.90 12.21
C VAL A 147 -10.21 5.76 11.85
N ILE A 148 -9.12 6.08 11.17
CA ILE A 148 -8.11 5.12 10.73
C ILE A 148 -6.81 5.43 11.44
N PHE A 149 -6.19 4.44 12.09
CA PHE A 149 -4.84 4.56 12.64
C PHE A 149 -3.87 3.72 11.84
N ASP A 150 -2.88 4.36 11.24
CA ASP A 150 -1.72 3.69 10.64
C ASP A 150 -0.64 3.43 11.71
N GLU A 151 0.07 2.32 11.54
CA GLU A 151 1.02 1.77 12.52
C GLU A 151 0.42 1.63 13.94
N GLY A 152 -0.76 1.01 14.01
CA GLY A 152 -1.53 0.81 15.25
C GLY A 152 -0.77 0.10 16.37
N HIS A 153 0.31 -0.62 16.08
CA HIS A 153 1.21 -1.20 17.10
C HIS A 153 1.83 -0.15 18.06
N ARG A 154 1.77 1.15 17.70
CA ARG A 154 2.22 2.28 18.53
C ARG A 154 1.25 2.65 19.65
N LEU A 155 0.00 2.20 19.56
CA LEU A 155 -1.05 2.45 20.56
C LEU A 155 -0.88 1.48 21.72
N SER A 156 0.10 1.75 22.59
CA SER A 156 0.45 0.82 23.68
C SER A 156 -0.16 1.20 25.02
N ARG A 157 -0.59 0.18 25.75
CA ARG A 157 -1.00 0.25 27.16
C ARG A 157 -0.38 -0.95 27.87
N ARG A 158 0.33 -0.70 28.96
CA ARG A 158 0.96 -1.76 29.77
C ARG A 158 0.19 -1.97 31.06
N GLN A 159 0.16 -3.20 31.54
CA GLN A 159 -0.40 -3.52 32.85
C GLN A 159 0.72 -3.92 33.83
N TYR A 160 0.87 -3.15 34.91
CA TYR A 160 1.81 -3.47 35.99
C TYR A 160 1.03 -3.73 37.28
N GLY A 161 0.86 -5.02 37.60
CA GLY A 161 -0.01 -5.46 38.70
C GLY A 161 -1.46 -4.99 38.48
N GLN A 162 -1.95 -4.10 39.34
CA GLN A 162 -3.28 -3.48 39.20
C GLN A 162 -3.27 -2.10 38.50
N LYS A 163 -2.10 -1.53 38.19
CA LYS A 163 -2.00 -0.23 37.51
C LYS A 163 -1.92 -0.42 36.00
N LEU A 164 -2.70 0.38 35.28
CA LEU A 164 -2.61 0.51 33.83
C LEU A 164 -1.81 1.76 33.51
N ASP A 165 -0.75 1.60 32.73
CA ASP A 165 0.10 2.68 32.23
C ASP A 165 -0.18 2.83 30.72
N SER A 166 -0.94 3.86 30.35
CA SER A 166 -1.31 4.15 28.95
C SER A 166 -0.34 5.15 28.35
N SER A 167 0.04 4.92 27.08
CA SER A 167 0.72 5.95 26.31
C SER A 167 -0.25 7.05 25.89
N GLU A 168 0.23 8.28 25.75
CA GLU A 168 -0.57 9.42 25.23
C GLU A 168 -1.24 9.11 23.89
N ARG A 169 -0.56 8.31 23.05
CA ARG A 169 -1.10 7.84 21.76
C ARG A 169 -2.29 6.91 21.94
N TYR A 170 -2.23 6.01 22.92
CA TYR A 170 -3.36 5.16 23.27
C TYR A 170 -4.53 5.98 23.81
N ASP A 171 -4.25 6.99 24.64
CA ASP A 171 -5.29 7.87 25.18
C ASP A 171 -5.95 8.73 24.10
N LEU A 172 -5.20 9.21 23.10
CA LEU A 172 -5.75 9.81 21.88
C LEU A 172 -6.77 8.87 21.20
N ALA A 173 -6.39 7.61 20.96
CA ALA A 173 -7.27 6.63 20.31
C ALA A 173 -8.51 6.30 21.15
N LYS A 174 -8.33 6.17 22.47
CA LYS A 174 -9.41 5.92 23.42
C LYS A 174 -10.42 7.07 23.46
N ASN A 175 -9.94 8.32 23.46
CA ASN A 175 -10.81 9.49 23.44
C ASN A 175 -11.58 9.58 22.11
N LEU A 176 -10.90 9.36 20.98
CA LEU A 176 -11.53 9.35 19.66
C LEU A 176 -12.54 8.22 19.49
N ARG A 177 -12.38 7.08 20.17
CA ARG A 177 -13.35 5.98 20.12
C ARG A 177 -14.76 6.40 20.53
N SER A 178 -14.88 7.38 21.43
CA SER A 178 -16.19 7.93 21.84
C SER A 178 -16.86 8.80 20.77
N GLN A 179 -16.09 9.29 19.79
CA GLN A 179 -16.52 10.21 18.74
C GLN A 179 -16.66 9.56 17.37
N THR A 180 -16.49 8.25 17.28
CA THR A 180 -16.64 7.49 16.04
C THR A 180 -17.35 6.17 16.25
N LYS A 181 -18.14 5.77 15.25
CA LYS A 181 -18.75 4.44 15.21
C LYS A 181 -17.78 3.39 14.69
N HIS A 182 -16.85 3.78 13.81
CA HIS A 182 -15.96 2.89 13.08
C HIS A 182 -14.49 3.25 13.30
N ILE A 183 -13.69 2.27 13.71
CA ILE A 183 -12.23 2.37 13.81
C ILE A 183 -11.56 1.30 12.97
N LEU A 184 -10.66 1.72 12.09
CA LEU A 184 -9.76 0.82 11.38
C LEU A 184 -8.35 0.97 11.94
N LEU A 185 -7.74 -0.13 12.37
CA LEU A 185 -6.34 -0.16 12.79
C LEU A 185 -5.52 -0.88 11.72
N LEU A 186 -4.47 -0.22 11.23
CA LEU A 186 -3.52 -0.81 10.28
C LEU A 186 -2.22 -1.09 11.02
N SER A 187 -1.74 -2.32 10.99
CA SER A 187 -0.44 -2.65 11.59
C SER A 187 0.14 -3.87 10.90
N ALA A 188 1.43 -3.84 10.57
CA ALA A 188 2.06 -5.08 10.13
C ALA A 188 2.36 -6.05 11.30
N THR A 189 2.32 -5.55 12.53
CA THR A 189 2.98 -6.17 13.69
C THR A 189 2.14 -5.99 14.95
N PRO A 190 0.89 -6.48 14.95
CA PRO A 190 -0.06 -6.16 16.01
C PRO A 190 0.32 -6.76 17.38
N HIS A 191 1.09 -7.84 17.41
CA HIS A 191 1.61 -8.46 18.62
C HIS A 191 3.13 -8.28 18.70
N GLN A 192 3.63 -7.63 19.76
CA GLN A 192 5.05 -7.35 19.98
C GLN A 192 5.66 -8.23 21.09
N GLY A 193 5.07 -9.40 21.38
CA GLY A 193 5.48 -10.29 22.49
C GLY A 193 5.01 -9.81 23.85
N MET A 194 3.94 -9.01 23.87
CA MET A 194 3.32 -8.47 25.07
C MET A 194 1.81 -8.53 24.87
N GLN A 195 1.18 -9.53 25.51
CA GLN A 195 -0.25 -9.80 25.35
C GLN A 195 -1.13 -8.63 25.79
N ASP A 196 -0.75 -7.93 26.86
CA ASP A 196 -1.47 -6.76 27.38
C ASP A 196 -1.59 -5.63 26.35
N LYS A 197 -0.52 -5.39 25.56
CA LYS A 197 -0.54 -4.44 24.45
C LYS A 197 -1.50 -4.87 23.35
N PHE A 198 -1.50 -6.14 22.97
CA PHE A 198 -2.38 -6.64 21.92
C PHE A 198 -3.86 -6.58 22.33
N VAL A 199 -4.17 -7.00 23.56
CA VAL A 199 -5.52 -6.87 24.15
C VAL A 199 -5.98 -5.41 24.14
N ALA A 200 -5.08 -4.46 24.44
CA ALA A 200 -5.42 -3.04 24.44
C ALA A 200 -5.85 -2.54 23.05
N LEU A 201 -5.24 -3.02 21.96
CA LEU A 201 -5.64 -2.69 20.58
C LEU A 201 -7.03 -3.23 20.26
N LEU A 202 -7.30 -4.48 20.63
CA LEU A 202 -8.60 -5.11 20.40
C LEU A 202 -9.71 -4.42 21.22
N GLU A 203 -9.40 -3.96 22.43
CA GLU A 203 -10.32 -3.18 23.26
C GLU A 203 -10.72 -1.84 22.61
N LEU A 204 -9.82 -1.21 21.83
CA LEU A 204 -10.17 0.00 21.07
C LEU A 204 -11.20 -0.29 19.98
N LEU A 205 -11.10 -1.44 19.31
CA LEU A 205 -12.05 -1.86 18.29
C LEU A 205 -13.43 -2.20 18.89
N ARG A 206 -13.43 -3.02 19.95
CA ARG A 206 -14.63 -3.62 20.56
C ARG A 206 -14.60 -3.54 22.08
N PRO A 207 -14.82 -2.34 22.67
CA PRO A 207 -14.79 -2.17 24.13
C PRO A 207 -15.88 -2.99 24.84
N GLU A 208 -16.98 -3.31 24.17
CA GLU A 208 -18.07 -4.15 24.69
C GLU A 208 -17.66 -5.60 24.93
N ARG A 209 -16.64 -6.10 24.22
CA ARG A 209 -16.13 -7.49 24.35
C ARG A 209 -14.97 -7.61 25.35
N ARG A 210 -14.71 -6.58 26.17
CA ARG A 210 -13.56 -6.53 27.10
C ARG A 210 -13.39 -7.79 27.95
N THR A 211 -14.47 -8.31 28.54
CA THR A 211 -14.41 -9.51 29.39
C THR A 211 -13.96 -10.75 28.62
N GLU A 212 -14.38 -10.86 27.36
CA GLU A 212 -14.00 -11.96 26.47
C GLU A 212 -12.54 -11.81 26.00
N LEU A 213 -12.10 -10.58 25.73
CA LEU A 213 -10.71 -10.28 25.36
C LEU A 213 -9.73 -10.61 26.50
N MET A 214 -10.12 -10.41 27.76
CA MET A 214 -9.30 -10.82 28.90
C MET A 214 -9.13 -12.35 29.01
N ALA A 215 -9.97 -13.12 28.32
CA ALA A 215 -9.94 -14.58 28.25
C ALA A 215 -9.48 -15.08 26.86
N LEU A 216 -8.70 -14.28 26.12
CA LEU A 216 -8.25 -14.59 24.75
C LEU A 216 -7.59 -15.97 24.61
N ASN A 217 -6.80 -16.40 25.62
CA ASN A 217 -6.15 -17.72 25.64
C ASN A 217 -7.14 -18.89 25.66
N LEU A 218 -8.40 -18.65 26.05
CA LEU A 218 -9.45 -19.66 26.14
C LEU A 218 -10.40 -19.63 24.94
N LYS A 219 -10.48 -18.51 24.21
CA LYS A 219 -11.41 -18.29 23.09
C LYS A 219 -10.75 -17.51 21.95
N PRO A 220 -9.81 -18.13 21.21
CA PRO A 220 -9.12 -17.47 20.10
C PRO A 220 -10.05 -17.12 18.92
N GLU A 221 -11.17 -17.82 18.77
CA GLU A 221 -12.15 -17.64 17.70
C GLU A 221 -12.67 -16.20 17.57
N ILE A 222 -12.65 -15.43 18.67
CA ILE A 222 -13.09 -14.02 18.70
C ILE A 222 -12.27 -13.15 17.73
N LEU A 223 -11.03 -13.55 17.43
CA LEU A 223 -10.15 -12.81 16.53
C LEU A 223 -10.64 -12.81 15.09
N HIS A 224 -11.38 -13.83 14.64
CA HIS A 224 -11.91 -13.89 13.27
C HIS A 224 -12.88 -12.74 12.95
N ASP A 225 -13.53 -12.17 13.97
CA ASP A 225 -14.47 -11.03 13.82
C ASP A 225 -13.78 -9.66 13.87
N MET A 226 -12.48 -9.61 14.19
CA MET A 226 -11.78 -8.38 14.57
C MET A 226 -10.43 -8.19 13.89
N VAL A 227 -9.77 -9.27 13.47
CA VAL A 227 -8.42 -9.25 12.90
C VAL A 227 -8.45 -9.92 11.53
N PHE A 228 -7.97 -9.20 10.53
CA PHE A 228 -7.76 -9.74 9.19
C PHE A 228 -6.25 -9.76 8.89
N ARG A 229 -5.72 -10.87 8.38
CA ARG A 229 -4.28 -11.00 8.11
C ARG A 229 -4.00 -11.81 6.85
N ASN A 230 -3.26 -11.22 5.92
CA ASN A 230 -2.65 -11.91 4.79
C ASN A 230 -1.14 -12.05 4.96
N HIS A 231 -0.58 -13.14 4.42
CA HIS A 231 0.85 -13.41 4.38
C HIS A 231 1.43 -13.31 2.98
N LYS A 232 2.67 -12.83 2.86
CA LYS A 232 3.36 -12.76 1.55
C LYS A 232 3.51 -14.10 0.85
N ALA A 233 3.63 -15.18 1.62
CA ALA A 233 3.77 -16.53 1.07
C ALA A 233 2.51 -16.99 0.31
N ASP A 234 1.34 -16.45 0.67
CA ASP A 234 0.04 -16.91 0.19
C ASP A 234 -0.57 -15.98 -0.88
N VAL A 235 0.09 -14.86 -1.18
CA VAL A 235 -0.42 -13.83 -2.09
C VAL A 235 -0.08 -14.14 -3.55
N THR A 236 -1.12 -14.10 -4.39
CA THR A 236 -1.06 -14.41 -5.83
C THR A 236 -1.57 -13.28 -6.72
N ASP A 237 -1.20 -13.32 -8.00
CA ASP A 237 -1.78 -12.48 -9.06
C ASP A 237 -3.15 -13.02 -9.53
N ALA A 238 -3.77 -12.34 -10.50
CA ALA A 238 -5.07 -12.73 -11.05
C ALA A 238 -5.05 -14.10 -11.73
N GLU A 239 -3.90 -14.52 -12.23
CA GLU A 239 -3.65 -15.81 -12.86
C GLU A 239 -3.34 -16.94 -11.85
N GLY A 240 -3.14 -16.59 -10.57
CA GLY A 240 -2.83 -17.52 -9.48
C GLY A 240 -1.32 -17.78 -9.29
N ASN A 241 -0.44 -17.01 -9.91
CA ASN A 241 1.00 -17.08 -9.66
C ASN A 241 1.37 -16.29 -8.41
N PHE A 242 2.27 -16.84 -7.60
CA PHE A 242 2.79 -16.13 -6.43
C PHE A 242 3.64 -14.92 -6.84
N ILE A 243 3.37 -13.78 -6.20
CA ILE A 243 3.96 -12.50 -6.60
C ILE A 243 5.37 -12.31 -6.04
N PHE A 244 5.63 -12.87 -4.86
CA PHE A 244 6.91 -12.71 -4.17
C PHE A 244 7.92 -13.77 -4.61
N GLN A 245 9.05 -13.31 -5.14
CA GLN A 245 10.17 -14.15 -5.62
C GLN A 245 11.07 -14.70 -4.48
N GLY A 246 10.69 -14.46 -3.22
CA GLY A 246 11.48 -14.79 -2.04
C GLY A 246 12.63 -13.81 -1.75
N LYS A 247 13.38 -14.11 -0.70
CA LYS A 247 14.55 -13.34 -0.23
C LYS A 247 15.71 -14.29 0.10
N ILE A 248 16.94 -13.77 0.16
CA ILE A 248 18.14 -14.45 0.64
C ILE A 248 18.72 -13.58 1.75
N THR A 249 18.93 -14.14 2.94
CA THR A 249 19.68 -13.45 4.00
C THR A 249 21.07 -14.06 4.10
N LYS A 250 22.07 -13.25 4.36
CA LYS A 250 23.46 -13.70 4.57
C LYS A 250 24.06 -12.95 5.74
N ALA A 251 24.56 -13.67 6.72
CA ALA A 251 25.40 -13.07 7.76
C ALA A 251 26.84 -12.96 7.28
N LEU A 252 27.42 -11.76 7.41
CA LEU A 252 28.85 -11.54 7.30
C LEU A 252 29.41 -11.49 8.72
N LYS A 253 30.09 -12.58 9.11
CA LYS A 253 30.82 -12.67 10.37
C LYS A 253 32.19 -12.03 10.22
N VAL A 254 32.39 -10.93 10.93
CA VAL A 254 33.66 -10.21 10.99
C VAL A 254 34.41 -10.70 12.23
N PRO A 255 35.63 -11.26 12.08
CA PRO A 255 36.45 -11.64 13.22
C PRO A 255 36.88 -10.41 14.01
N SER A 256 37.05 -10.55 15.32
CA SER A 256 37.60 -9.47 16.15
C SER A 256 39.11 -9.34 15.95
N SER A 257 39.59 -8.12 15.69
CA SER A 257 41.02 -7.82 15.66
C SER A 257 41.60 -7.77 17.08
N LEU A 258 42.92 -7.82 17.22
CA LEU A 258 43.57 -7.70 18.54
C LEU A 258 43.23 -6.36 19.21
N GLU A 259 43.24 -5.29 18.44
CA GLU A 259 42.89 -3.94 18.88
C GLU A 259 41.41 -3.88 19.33
N SER A 260 40.52 -4.60 18.64
CA SER A 260 39.11 -4.66 19.02
C SER A 260 38.90 -5.42 20.34
N VAL A 261 39.65 -6.49 20.57
CA VAL A 261 39.57 -7.28 21.82
C VAL A 261 40.08 -6.47 23.00
N GLU A 262 41.16 -5.71 22.81
CA GLU A 262 41.70 -4.82 23.84
C GLU A 262 40.71 -3.70 24.19
N PHE A 263 40.18 -3.03 23.16
CA PHE A 263 39.13 -2.01 23.33
C PHE A 263 37.89 -2.55 24.05
N ASP A 264 37.37 -3.72 23.63
CA ASP A 264 36.18 -4.31 24.25
C ASP A 264 36.41 -4.64 25.74
N LYS A 265 37.62 -5.07 26.10
CA LYS A 265 37.98 -5.35 27.50
C LYS A 265 37.98 -4.07 28.34
N THR A 266 38.58 -2.99 27.84
CA THR A 266 38.59 -1.68 28.52
C THR A 266 37.17 -1.13 28.61
N LEU A 267 36.38 -1.24 27.53
CA LEU A 267 34.99 -0.78 27.50
C LEU A 267 34.12 -1.57 28.48
N GLN A 268 34.30 -2.89 28.59
CA GLN A 268 33.59 -3.70 29.58
C GLN A 268 33.91 -3.26 31.02
N ASP A 269 35.16 -2.89 31.32
CA ASP A 269 35.51 -2.35 32.63
C ASP A 269 34.83 -1.01 32.89
N TYR A 270 34.80 -0.11 31.90
CA TYR A 270 34.06 1.15 31.96
C TYR A 270 32.57 0.92 32.24
N LEU A 271 31.92 0.07 31.44
CA LEU A 271 30.49 -0.24 31.56
C LEU A 271 30.17 -0.85 32.93
N ARG A 272 30.99 -1.80 33.40
CA ARG A 272 30.82 -2.44 34.71
C ARG A 272 30.91 -1.42 35.85
N LYS A 273 31.91 -0.54 35.83
CA LYS A 273 32.06 0.55 36.82
C LYS A 273 30.87 1.52 36.75
N GLY A 274 30.40 1.84 35.55
CA GLY A 274 29.21 2.66 35.34
C GLY A 274 27.92 2.04 35.90
N TYR A 275 27.65 0.76 35.63
CA TYR A 275 26.49 0.06 36.19
C TYR A 275 26.55 -0.01 37.73
N ALA A 276 27.73 -0.31 38.29
CA ALA A 276 27.92 -0.34 39.74
C ALA A 276 27.70 1.04 40.39
N ALA A 277 28.18 2.11 39.76
CA ALA A 277 27.87 3.47 40.19
C ALA A 277 26.36 3.76 40.11
N GLY A 278 25.69 3.28 39.06
CA GLY A 278 24.26 3.41 38.86
C GLY A 278 23.42 2.76 39.97
N GLU A 279 23.71 1.52 40.35
CA GLU A 279 22.96 0.79 41.39
C GLU A 279 22.95 1.52 42.74
N SER A 280 23.98 2.32 43.04
CA SER A 280 24.10 3.06 44.30
C SER A 280 23.25 4.34 44.40
N LEU A 281 22.66 4.83 43.30
CA LEU A 281 22.14 6.20 43.17
C LEU A 281 20.65 6.31 42.79
N GLY A 282 19.89 5.21 42.80
CA GLY A 282 18.45 5.20 42.56
C GLY A 282 18.06 5.85 41.22
N ARG A 283 17.25 6.93 41.24
CA ARG A 283 16.75 7.61 40.02
C ARG A 283 17.86 8.25 39.17
N LYS A 284 18.93 8.78 39.81
CA LYS A 284 20.15 9.23 39.10
C LYS A 284 20.94 8.05 38.54
N GLY A 285 20.85 6.89 39.20
CA GLY A 285 21.43 5.63 38.78
C GLY A 285 20.91 5.11 37.44
N ASN A 286 19.61 5.27 37.19
CA ASN A 286 18.98 4.88 35.91
C ASN A 286 19.57 5.64 34.72
N ALA A 287 19.91 6.93 34.88
CA ALA A 287 20.53 7.72 33.82
C ALA A 287 21.94 7.22 33.49
N ILE A 288 22.72 6.83 34.50
CA ILE A 288 24.04 6.24 34.30
C ILE A 288 23.91 4.90 33.56
N GLY A 289 23.02 4.02 34.01
CA GLY A 289 22.76 2.73 33.35
C GLY A 289 22.28 2.89 31.89
N PHE A 290 21.50 3.93 31.60
CA PHE A 290 21.10 4.28 30.25
C PHE A 290 22.31 4.67 29.38
N VAL A 291 23.20 5.54 29.86
CA VAL A 291 24.44 5.92 29.13
C VAL A 291 25.30 4.70 28.84
N MET A 292 25.46 3.79 29.81
CA MET A 292 26.19 2.54 29.62
C MET A 292 25.55 1.67 28.53
N THR A 293 24.21 1.61 28.49
CA THR A 293 23.48 0.91 27.43
C THR A 293 23.76 1.55 26.07
N VAL A 294 23.70 2.88 25.97
CA VAL A 294 23.96 3.62 24.72
C VAL A 294 25.39 3.39 24.21
N TYR A 295 26.41 3.46 25.08
CA TYR A 295 27.80 3.20 24.67
C TYR A 295 27.99 1.78 24.15
N ARG A 296 27.34 0.80 24.79
CA ARG A 296 27.34 -0.57 24.27
C ARG A 296 26.72 -0.65 22.87
N LYS A 297 25.61 0.06 22.61
CA LYS A 297 24.97 0.07 21.28
C LYS A 297 25.83 0.78 20.22
N LEU A 298 26.50 1.89 20.59
CA LEU A 298 27.33 2.66 19.67
C LEU A 298 28.59 1.87 19.27
N ALA A 299 29.20 1.15 20.22
CA ALA A 299 30.34 0.27 19.96
C ALA A 299 29.99 -0.85 18.98
N ALA A 300 28.81 -1.46 19.13
CA ALA A 300 28.25 -2.46 18.20
C ALA A 300 28.06 -1.90 16.78
N SER A 301 27.70 -0.62 16.66
CA SER A 301 27.46 0.00 15.35
C SER A 301 28.77 0.28 14.61
N SER A 302 29.64 1.14 15.16
CA SER A 302 30.93 1.45 14.54
C SER A 302 31.93 2.05 15.52
N ALA A 303 33.22 1.83 15.24
CA ALA A 303 34.33 2.47 15.97
C ALA A 303 34.22 4.01 15.94
N ALA A 304 33.75 4.58 14.81
CA ALA A 304 33.54 6.01 14.67
C ALA A 304 32.45 6.56 15.61
N ALA A 305 31.35 5.82 15.79
CA ALA A 305 30.23 6.22 16.63
C ALA A 305 30.63 6.24 18.12
N ILE A 306 31.25 5.17 18.62
CA ILE A 306 31.70 5.11 20.01
C ILE A 306 32.82 6.11 20.29
N HIS A 307 33.80 6.26 19.40
CA HIS A 307 34.87 7.25 19.54
C HIS A 307 34.29 8.67 19.69
N ARG A 308 33.32 9.04 18.83
CA ARG A 308 32.68 10.36 18.90
C ARG A 308 31.94 10.57 20.23
N ALA A 309 31.23 9.55 20.71
CA ALA A 309 30.48 9.63 21.96
C ALA A 309 31.39 9.77 23.19
N LEU A 310 32.51 9.02 23.23
CA LEU A 310 33.53 9.13 24.27
C LEU A 310 34.20 10.51 24.27
N CYS A 311 34.60 11.02 23.10
CA CYS A 311 35.14 12.37 22.97
C CYS A 311 34.16 13.43 23.47
N ASN A 312 32.88 13.35 23.09
CA ASN A 312 31.85 14.29 23.53
C ASN A 312 31.62 14.22 25.05
N ARG A 313 31.81 13.05 25.67
CA ARG A 313 31.74 12.87 27.12
C ARG A 313 32.93 13.51 27.82
N LEU A 314 34.14 13.24 27.35
CA LEU A 314 35.36 13.83 27.90
C LEU A 314 35.33 15.36 27.82
N HIS A 315 34.97 15.92 26.66
CA HIS A 315 34.85 17.38 26.50
C HIS A 315 33.87 18.00 27.50
N ARG A 316 32.73 17.33 27.78
CA ARG A 316 31.75 17.82 28.77
C ARG A 316 32.21 17.72 30.22
N LEU A 317 33.07 16.75 30.55
CA LEU A 317 33.67 16.65 31.88
C LEU A 317 34.73 17.75 32.10
N LEU A 318 35.38 18.20 31.03
CA LEU A 318 36.40 19.25 31.07
C LEU A 318 35.79 20.67 30.98
N ASP A 319 34.62 20.82 30.35
CA ASP A 319 33.96 22.11 30.15
C ASP A 319 32.86 22.35 31.20
N ASP A 320 33.22 23.05 32.28
CA ASP A 320 32.40 23.34 33.48
C ASP A 320 31.13 24.20 33.17
N GLN A 321 30.97 24.70 31.94
CA GLN A 321 29.83 25.50 31.49
C GLN A 321 28.74 24.72 30.73
N ALA A 322 28.93 23.42 30.49
CA ALA A 322 27.96 22.61 29.77
C ALA A 322 26.76 22.24 30.66
N ASN A 323 25.76 23.12 30.73
CA ASN A 323 24.44 22.76 31.26
C ASN A 323 23.86 21.65 30.37
N GLY A 324 23.64 20.47 30.96
CA GLY A 324 22.94 19.36 30.31
C GLY A 324 21.59 19.84 29.79
N THR A 325 21.43 19.87 28.47
CA THR A 325 20.13 20.09 27.87
C THR A 325 19.42 18.75 27.93
N SER A 326 18.39 18.63 28.78
CA SER A 326 17.53 17.46 28.76
C SER A 326 16.68 17.49 27.50
N THR A 327 17.14 16.84 26.43
CA THR A 327 16.28 16.49 25.31
C THR A 327 15.35 15.37 25.75
N GLU A 328 14.04 15.58 25.66
CA GLU A 328 13.04 14.55 25.93
C GLU A 328 13.31 13.32 25.06
N GLU A 329 13.22 12.14 25.67
CA GLU A 329 13.33 10.87 24.94
C GLU A 329 12.27 10.86 23.83
N PRO A 330 12.66 10.53 22.59
CA PRO A 330 11.71 10.52 21.50
C PRO A 330 10.66 9.46 21.80
N SER A 331 9.41 9.88 21.88
CA SER A 331 8.28 8.94 21.97
C SER A 331 8.22 7.95 20.79
N ASP A 332 8.93 8.25 19.69
CA ASP A 332 9.03 7.41 18.51
C ASP A 332 10.40 6.74 18.43
N GLU A 333 10.37 5.41 18.56
CA GLU A 333 11.52 4.51 18.55
C GLU A 333 12.47 4.72 17.36
N ARG A 334 11.98 5.17 16.20
CA ARG A 334 12.83 5.37 15.00
C ARG A 334 13.90 6.44 15.19
N TYR A 335 13.62 7.44 16.02
CA TYR A 335 14.57 8.52 16.33
C TYR A 335 15.46 8.17 17.52
N LEU A 336 15.26 7.02 18.15
CA LEU A 336 16.00 6.63 19.35
C LEU A 336 17.50 6.63 19.09
N GLY A 337 17.99 6.04 17.99
CA GLY A 337 19.42 6.04 17.68
C GLY A 337 20.00 7.45 17.47
N GLU A 338 19.29 8.32 16.73
CA GLU A 338 19.71 9.71 16.51
C GLU A 338 19.69 10.54 17.81
N TRP A 339 18.74 10.26 18.71
CA TRP A 339 18.67 10.89 20.03
C TRP A 339 19.72 10.34 20.99
N GLU A 340 19.98 9.04 20.98
CA GLU A 340 21.00 8.37 21.79
C GLU A 340 22.40 8.98 21.52
N GLU A 341 22.71 9.34 20.27
CA GLU A 341 23.93 10.07 19.91
C GLU A 341 23.98 11.50 20.47
N GLN A 342 22.82 12.16 20.56
CA GLN A 342 22.70 13.55 21.02
C GLN A 342 22.51 13.66 22.53
N PHE A 343 22.20 12.54 23.20
CA PHE A 343 21.87 12.52 24.61
C PHE A 343 23.04 13.00 25.47
N ALA A 344 22.79 14.08 26.22
CA ALA A 344 23.77 14.70 27.08
C ALA A 344 23.60 14.23 28.54
N SER A 345 24.54 13.39 28.99
CA SER A 345 24.78 13.10 30.41
C SER A 345 25.38 14.27 31.23
N ASP A 346 25.20 14.22 32.56
CA ASP A 346 25.69 15.19 33.55
C ASP A 346 27.19 15.51 33.42
N ALA A 347 27.62 16.76 33.61
CA ALA A 347 29.03 17.18 33.55
C ALA A 347 29.93 16.66 34.69
N ARG A 348 29.45 15.69 35.49
CA ARG A 348 30.20 15.10 36.60
C ARG A 348 30.65 13.68 36.28
N GLU A 349 31.78 13.28 36.85
CA GLU A 349 32.23 11.90 36.78
C GLU A 349 31.19 10.95 37.38
N PHE A 350 30.95 9.82 36.72
CA PHE A 350 30.10 8.74 37.20
C PHE A 350 30.77 7.93 38.31
N PHE A 351 32.09 7.77 38.22
CA PHE A 351 32.92 7.07 39.17
C PHE A 351 34.32 7.69 39.19
N ALA A 352 35.05 7.50 40.29
CA ALA A 352 36.38 8.08 40.43
C ALA A 352 37.35 7.55 39.36
N GLY A 353 38.01 8.46 38.65
CA GLY A 353 38.98 8.12 37.60
C GLY A 353 38.32 7.83 36.25
N GLU A 354 37.09 8.31 36.04
CA GLU A 354 36.40 8.18 34.73
C GLU A 354 37.21 8.86 33.62
N ILE A 355 37.78 10.05 33.90
CA ILE A 355 38.51 10.84 32.90
C ILE A 355 39.67 10.05 32.29
N GLN A 356 40.54 9.46 33.12
CA GLN A 356 41.67 8.67 32.63
C GLN A 356 41.20 7.49 31.77
N LEU A 357 40.16 6.78 32.22
CA LEU A 357 39.65 5.61 31.50
C LEU A 357 38.96 6.01 30.18
N LEU A 358 38.36 7.20 30.11
CA LEU A 358 37.86 7.78 28.86
C LEU A 358 38.99 8.16 27.91
N GLU A 359 40.08 8.74 28.40
CA GLU A 359 41.25 9.06 27.59
C GLU A 359 41.85 7.80 26.96
N ASP A 360 42.04 6.74 27.78
CA ASP A 360 42.52 5.44 27.31
C ASP A 360 41.58 4.86 26.24
N LEU A 361 40.27 4.85 26.48
CA LEU A 361 39.26 4.38 25.51
C LEU A 361 39.22 5.20 24.22
N ILE A 362 39.44 6.52 24.29
CA ILE A 362 39.47 7.39 23.10
C ILE A 362 40.68 7.06 22.23
N GLU A 363 41.84 6.85 22.85
CA GLU A 363 43.05 6.44 22.13
C GLU A 363 42.86 5.08 21.44
N GLU A 364 42.38 4.08 22.19
CA GLU A 364 42.06 2.75 21.67
C GLU A 364 41.02 2.82 20.54
N ALA A 365 39.93 3.57 20.72
CA ALA A 365 38.88 3.71 19.70
C ALA A 365 39.39 4.44 18.44
N SER A 366 40.30 5.40 18.59
CA SER A 366 40.94 6.08 17.46
C SER A 366 41.83 5.12 16.67
N ALA A 367 42.61 4.27 17.36
CA ALA A 367 43.40 3.22 16.72
C ALA A 367 42.52 2.19 16.00
N LEU A 368 41.42 1.75 16.63
CA LEU A 368 40.45 0.84 16.04
C LEU A 368 39.82 1.43 14.77
N LYS A 369 39.43 2.71 14.81
CA LYS A 369 38.87 3.42 13.64
C LYS A 369 39.87 3.49 12.47
N ALA A 370 41.16 3.66 12.75
CA ALA A 370 42.18 3.69 11.70
C ALA A 370 42.37 2.32 11.00
N ASN A 371 42.09 1.22 11.70
CA ASN A 371 42.22 -0.15 11.20
C ASN A 371 40.90 -0.93 11.30
N ASP A 372 39.79 -0.31 10.94
CA ASP A 372 38.45 -0.88 11.13
C ASP A 372 38.21 -2.10 10.23
N LEU A 373 38.28 -3.29 10.83
CA LEU A 373 38.13 -4.55 10.11
C LEU A 373 36.69 -4.79 9.63
N LYS A 374 35.69 -4.28 10.36
CA LYS A 374 34.28 -4.36 9.99
C LYS A 374 34.03 -3.54 8.72
N LEU A 375 34.56 -2.32 8.65
CA LEU A 375 34.51 -1.49 7.46
C LEU A 375 35.25 -2.14 6.28
N LYS A 376 36.46 -2.67 6.50
CA LYS A 376 37.24 -3.33 5.44
C LYS A 376 36.51 -4.52 4.84
N GLN A 377 36.01 -5.44 5.68
CA GLN A 377 35.26 -6.60 5.19
C GLN A 377 33.94 -6.19 4.53
N PHE A 378 33.25 -5.18 5.03
CA PHE A 378 32.07 -4.63 4.36
C PHE A 378 32.39 -4.20 2.91
N ILE A 379 33.48 -3.46 2.71
CA ILE A 379 33.89 -3.04 1.37
C ILE A 379 34.33 -4.23 0.52
N ASP A 380 35.27 -5.04 0.99
CA ASP A 380 35.93 -6.07 0.19
C ASP A 380 35.03 -7.29 -0.09
N GLU A 381 34.27 -7.75 0.90
CA GLU A 381 33.47 -8.98 0.81
C GLU A 381 32.06 -8.74 0.28
N ILE A 382 31.47 -7.56 0.52
CA ILE A 382 30.11 -7.25 0.08
C ILE A 382 30.16 -6.31 -1.13
N ILE A 383 30.65 -5.09 -0.94
CA ILE A 383 30.47 -4.02 -1.92
C ILE A 383 31.25 -4.29 -3.20
N VAL A 384 32.54 -4.67 -3.10
CA VAL A 384 33.38 -5.00 -4.25
C VAL A 384 32.82 -6.23 -4.99
N LYS A 385 32.44 -7.30 -4.28
CA LYS A 385 31.89 -8.51 -4.94
C LYS A 385 30.58 -8.24 -5.69
N ILE A 386 29.69 -7.41 -5.14
CA ILE A 386 28.45 -7.00 -5.83
C ILE A 386 28.79 -6.23 -7.12
N HIS A 387 29.68 -5.25 -7.05
CA HIS A 387 30.00 -4.37 -8.18
C HIS A 387 30.90 -5.02 -9.23
N VAL A 388 31.70 -6.02 -8.85
CA VAL A 388 32.41 -6.88 -9.80
C VAL A 388 31.42 -7.71 -10.61
N ALA A 389 30.35 -8.21 -9.98
CA ALA A 389 29.32 -8.97 -10.68
C ALA A 389 28.47 -8.06 -11.59
N ASN A 390 28.10 -6.87 -11.11
CA ASN A 390 27.39 -5.87 -11.89
C ASN A 390 27.65 -4.44 -11.34
N PRO A 391 28.39 -3.59 -12.08
CA PRO A 391 28.78 -2.25 -11.63
C PRO A 391 27.63 -1.28 -11.36
N ASP A 392 26.44 -1.54 -11.91
CA ASP A 392 25.28 -0.64 -11.81
C ASP A 392 24.27 -1.10 -10.74
N GLU A 393 24.61 -2.11 -9.93
CA GLU A 393 23.72 -2.55 -8.85
C GLU A 393 23.60 -1.51 -7.74
N LYS A 394 22.36 -1.26 -7.33
CA LYS A 394 22.03 -0.32 -6.28
C LYS A 394 21.94 -1.02 -4.94
N VAL A 395 22.63 -0.50 -3.94
CA VAL A 395 22.71 -1.06 -2.59
C VAL A 395 22.14 -0.07 -1.57
N LEU A 396 21.17 -0.53 -0.79
CA LEU A 396 20.61 0.19 0.35
C LEU A 396 21.34 -0.24 1.63
N ILE A 397 21.93 0.71 2.34
CA ILE A 397 22.69 0.47 3.57
C ILE A 397 21.92 1.09 4.74
N PHE A 398 21.64 0.30 5.76
CA PHE A 398 20.99 0.75 6.99
C PHE A 398 21.95 0.82 8.17
N THR A 399 21.79 1.87 8.97
CA THR A 399 22.48 2.08 10.26
C THR A 399 21.55 2.81 11.23
N GLU A 400 21.66 2.59 12.54
CA GLU A 400 20.88 3.35 13.53
C GLU A 400 21.40 4.78 13.78
N TYR A 401 22.66 5.07 13.40
CA TYR A 401 23.41 6.23 13.91
C TYR A 401 23.94 7.14 12.79
N ARG A 402 23.88 8.46 13.00
CA ARG A 402 24.32 9.46 12.00
C ARG A 402 25.84 9.53 11.91
N THR A 403 26.56 9.27 12.99
CA THR A 403 28.03 9.21 12.98
C THR A 403 28.49 8.05 12.11
N THR A 404 27.88 6.88 12.25
CA THR A 404 28.13 5.71 11.39
C THR A 404 27.75 6.00 9.94
N GLN A 405 26.59 6.64 9.69
CA GLN A 405 26.19 7.06 8.34
C GLN A 405 27.24 7.98 7.68
N SER A 406 27.74 8.97 8.41
CA SER A 406 28.74 9.93 7.90
C SER A 406 30.10 9.25 7.65
N TYR A 407 30.46 8.30 8.51
CA TYR A 407 31.66 7.49 8.38
C TYR A 407 31.63 6.64 7.11
N LEU A 408 30.52 5.94 6.86
CA LEU A 408 30.30 5.17 5.63
C LEU A 408 30.27 6.04 4.37
N LEU A 409 29.68 7.23 4.46
CA LEU A 409 29.68 8.20 3.35
C LEU A 409 31.10 8.57 2.94
N GLY A 410 31.96 8.91 3.90
CA GLY A 410 33.35 9.29 3.64
C GLY A 410 34.09 8.18 2.89
N THR A 411 34.07 6.96 3.43
CA THR A 411 34.74 5.81 2.82
C THR A 411 34.20 5.46 1.44
N LEU A 412 32.88 5.38 1.27
CA LEU A 412 32.30 5.04 -0.04
C LEU A 412 32.54 6.14 -1.07
N THR A 413 32.55 7.41 -0.65
CA THR A 413 32.86 8.54 -1.53
C THR A 413 34.32 8.51 -1.98
N GLU A 414 35.25 8.15 -1.11
CA GLU A 414 36.66 7.98 -1.47
C GLU A 414 36.88 6.85 -2.48
N HIS A 415 36.14 5.74 -2.35
CA HIS A 415 36.25 4.59 -3.24
C HIS A 415 35.50 4.73 -4.58
N TYR A 416 34.34 5.40 -4.59
CA TYR A 416 33.41 5.41 -5.75
C TYR A 416 33.10 6.82 -6.29
N GLY A 417 33.46 7.89 -5.58
CA GLY A 417 33.20 9.27 -5.97
C GLY A 417 31.93 9.86 -5.33
N SER A 418 31.89 11.20 -5.23
CA SER A 418 30.86 11.95 -4.49
C SER A 418 29.46 11.91 -5.10
N GLY A 419 29.33 11.63 -6.39
CA GLY A 419 28.04 11.52 -7.08
C GLY A 419 27.40 10.14 -7.02
N GLN A 420 27.96 9.19 -6.26
CA GLN A 420 27.51 7.79 -6.22
C GLN A 420 26.84 7.38 -4.90
N VAL A 421 26.93 8.21 -3.87
CA VAL A 421 26.46 7.92 -2.51
C VAL A 421 25.49 9.00 -2.06
N GLU A 422 24.28 8.60 -1.68
CA GLU A 422 23.24 9.50 -1.16
C GLU A 422 22.91 9.15 0.30
N LEU A 423 22.43 10.14 1.06
CA LEU A 423 22.06 9.98 2.47
C LEU A 423 20.59 10.30 2.70
N ILE A 424 19.96 9.57 3.63
CA ILE A 424 18.67 9.94 4.21
C ILE A 424 18.70 9.76 5.73
N ASN A 425 18.31 10.79 6.49
CA ASN A 425 18.17 10.70 7.95
C ASN A 425 16.94 11.48 8.47
N GLY A 426 16.63 11.31 9.76
CA GLY A 426 15.46 11.88 10.42
C GLY A 426 15.41 13.41 10.42
N SER A 427 16.57 14.08 10.33
CA SER A 427 16.66 15.55 10.33
C SER A 427 16.42 16.20 8.96
N MET A 428 16.39 15.43 7.88
CA MET A 428 16.19 15.95 6.53
C MET A 428 14.72 16.31 6.27
N GLN A 429 14.52 17.44 5.61
CA GLN A 429 13.19 17.84 5.15
C GLN A 429 12.67 16.88 4.08
N HIS A 430 11.35 16.83 3.92
CA HIS A 430 10.69 15.95 2.94
C HIS A 430 11.12 16.21 1.49
N ALA A 431 11.42 17.47 1.13
CA ALA A 431 11.90 17.82 -0.20
C ALA A 431 13.29 17.23 -0.47
N ASP A 432 14.23 17.46 0.44
CA ASP A 432 15.62 16.97 0.34
C ASP A 432 15.66 15.44 0.29
N ARG A 433 14.81 14.77 1.08
CA ARG A 433 14.68 13.31 1.06
C ARG A 433 14.22 12.78 -0.30
N ARG A 434 13.22 13.41 -0.91
CA ARG A 434 12.74 13.02 -2.25
C ARG A 434 13.81 13.23 -3.31
N GLU A 435 14.57 14.32 -3.21
CA GLU A 435 15.67 14.58 -4.12
C GLU A 435 16.80 13.55 -3.97
N ALA A 436 17.19 13.19 -2.74
CA ALA A 436 18.18 12.14 -2.48
C ALA A 436 17.74 10.78 -3.04
N ILE A 437 16.46 10.39 -2.85
CA ILE A 437 15.90 9.16 -3.44
C ILE A 437 15.98 9.21 -4.96
N LYS A 438 15.57 10.33 -5.57
CA LYS A 438 15.59 10.50 -7.02
C LYS A 438 17.02 10.37 -7.57
N ARG A 439 17.99 11.05 -6.95
CA ARG A 439 19.42 10.95 -7.35
C ARG A 439 19.93 9.52 -7.19
N PHE A 440 19.58 8.85 -6.10
CA PHE A 440 19.89 7.43 -5.90
C PHE A 440 19.29 6.56 -6.99
N GLU A 441 18.03 6.75 -7.38
CA GLU A 441 17.39 5.95 -8.43
C GLU A 441 17.97 6.21 -9.83
N GLU A 442 18.33 7.46 -10.14
CA GLU A 442 18.82 7.87 -11.46
C GLU A 442 20.32 7.61 -11.66
N GLN A 443 21.17 7.98 -10.70
CA GLN A 443 22.63 8.05 -10.88
C GLN A 443 23.43 7.37 -9.75
N GLY A 444 22.89 7.33 -8.53
CA GLY A 444 23.57 6.78 -7.37
C GLY A 444 23.66 5.25 -7.37
N ARG A 445 24.66 4.73 -6.65
CA ARG A 445 24.84 3.29 -6.38
C ARG A 445 24.51 2.95 -4.94
N PHE A 446 24.72 3.89 -4.03
CA PHE A 446 24.56 3.66 -2.60
C PHE A 446 23.57 4.65 -2.01
N LEU A 447 22.68 4.14 -1.17
CA LEU A 447 21.82 4.95 -0.32
C LEU A 447 22.06 4.51 1.12
N ILE A 448 22.57 5.40 1.96
CA ILE A 448 22.75 5.11 3.39
C ILE A 448 21.62 5.78 4.16
N SER A 449 20.83 4.99 4.87
CA SER A 449 19.64 5.45 5.58
C SER A 449 19.73 5.18 7.08
N THR A 450 19.35 6.17 7.89
CA THR A 450 18.97 5.90 9.30
C THR A 450 17.56 5.31 9.39
N GLU A 451 17.15 4.83 10.56
CA GLU A 451 15.78 4.32 10.78
C GLU A 451 14.73 5.38 10.52
N ALA A 452 14.89 6.57 11.10
CA ALA A 452 14.01 7.71 10.84
C ALA A 452 14.12 8.21 9.38
N GLY A 453 15.27 8.01 8.76
CA GLY A 453 15.50 8.28 7.34
C GLY A 453 14.73 7.34 6.40
N GLY A 454 14.62 6.07 6.80
CA GLY A 454 14.17 4.99 5.92
C GLY A 454 12.67 4.74 5.94
N GLU A 455 11.91 5.51 6.70
CA GLU A 455 10.49 5.27 6.85
C GLU A 455 9.69 5.74 5.62
N GLY A 456 8.70 4.94 5.22
CA GLY A 456 7.73 5.28 4.17
C GLY A 456 8.28 5.21 2.75
N ILE A 457 9.60 5.32 2.58
CA ILE A 457 10.24 5.33 1.25
C ILE A 457 9.89 4.07 0.47
N ASN A 458 9.73 4.17 -0.85
CA ASN A 458 9.49 3.09 -1.82
C ASN A 458 10.73 2.93 -2.72
N LEU A 459 11.49 1.83 -2.60
CA LEU A 459 12.77 1.61 -3.31
C LEU A 459 12.84 0.31 -4.13
N GLN A 460 11.77 -0.48 -4.10
CA GLN A 460 11.73 -1.84 -4.66
C GLN A 460 11.85 -1.90 -6.19
N SER A 461 11.60 -0.78 -6.87
CA SER A 461 11.62 -0.68 -8.33
C SER A 461 13.05 -0.74 -8.89
N LYS A 462 14.02 -0.15 -8.18
CA LYS A 462 15.40 0.05 -8.63
C LYS A 462 16.44 -0.62 -7.74
N CYS A 463 16.10 -0.96 -6.51
CA CYS A 463 16.99 -1.60 -5.55
C CYS A 463 16.43 -2.94 -5.08
N HIS A 464 17.31 -3.93 -4.93
CA HIS A 464 16.96 -5.27 -4.45
C HIS A 464 18.01 -5.84 -3.47
N ILE A 465 19.08 -5.08 -3.19
CA ILE A 465 20.16 -5.47 -2.28
C ILE A 465 20.16 -4.55 -1.07
N MET A 466 20.15 -5.14 0.12
CA MET A 466 20.19 -4.46 1.40
C MET A 466 21.41 -4.89 2.20
N VAL A 467 22.03 -3.96 2.90
CA VAL A 467 23.04 -4.24 3.92
C VAL A 467 22.63 -3.58 5.23
N ASN A 468 22.44 -4.38 6.27
CA ASN A 468 22.35 -3.92 7.64
C ASN A 468 23.77 -3.84 8.20
N TYR A 469 24.32 -2.63 8.27
CA TYR A 469 25.67 -2.41 8.80
C TYR A 469 25.71 -2.61 10.32
N ASP A 470 24.61 -2.25 10.98
CA ASP A 470 24.31 -2.62 12.36
C ASP A 470 22.91 -3.23 12.47
N LEU A 471 22.76 -4.15 13.41
CA LEU A 471 21.50 -4.83 13.67
C LEU A 471 20.67 -4.04 14.69
N PRO A 472 19.39 -3.80 14.41
CA PRO A 472 18.53 -3.09 15.34
C PRO A 472 18.17 -4.00 16.52
N TRP A 473 18.13 -3.44 17.73
CA TRP A 473 17.80 -4.18 18.96
C TRP A 473 16.33 -4.63 19.03
N ASN A 474 15.48 -4.04 18.21
CA ASN A 474 14.10 -4.45 18.04
C ASN A 474 14.01 -5.26 16.72
N PRO A 475 13.72 -6.57 16.77
CA PRO A 475 13.68 -7.43 15.58
C PRO A 475 12.67 -6.96 14.55
N MET A 476 11.64 -6.25 15.00
CA MET A 476 10.62 -5.74 14.11
C MET A 476 11.12 -4.65 13.17
N ARG A 477 12.13 -3.88 13.58
CA ARG A 477 12.81 -2.92 12.70
C ARG A 477 13.50 -3.63 11.56
N LEU A 478 14.12 -4.78 11.80
CA LEU A 478 14.76 -5.56 10.75
C LEU A 478 13.72 -6.00 9.68
N VAL A 479 12.55 -6.48 10.12
CA VAL A 479 11.45 -6.84 9.21
C VAL A 479 10.96 -5.62 8.41
N GLN A 480 10.84 -4.45 9.06
CA GLN A 480 10.45 -3.20 8.39
C GLN A 480 11.50 -2.73 7.39
N ARG A 481 12.80 -2.81 7.72
CA ARG A 481 13.93 -2.53 6.80
C ARG A 481 13.81 -3.41 5.56
N ILE A 482 13.70 -4.73 5.73
CA ILE A 482 13.56 -5.67 4.61
C ILE A 482 12.29 -5.37 3.80
N GLY A 483 11.20 -4.99 4.46
CA GLY A 483 9.97 -4.53 3.81
C GLY A 483 10.15 -3.30 2.91
N ARG A 484 11.27 -2.56 3.02
CA ARG A 484 11.63 -1.50 2.08
C ARG A 484 12.07 -2.03 0.70
N LEU A 485 12.50 -3.27 0.57
CA LEU A 485 12.82 -3.85 -0.75
C LEU A 485 11.91 -5.02 -1.10
N TYR A 486 11.54 -5.82 -0.11
CA TYR A 486 10.70 -6.99 -0.24
C TYR A 486 9.21 -6.63 -0.12
N ARG A 487 8.69 -5.97 -1.15
CA ARG A 487 7.29 -5.53 -1.26
C ARG A 487 6.77 -5.68 -2.69
N TYR A 488 5.47 -5.53 -2.86
CA TYR A 488 4.84 -5.61 -4.18
C TYR A 488 5.54 -4.70 -5.21
N GLY A 489 5.74 -5.22 -6.42
CA GLY A 489 6.46 -4.56 -7.51
C GLY A 489 7.95 -4.91 -7.60
N GLN A 490 8.51 -5.59 -6.59
CA GLN A 490 9.88 -6.12 -6.66
C GLN A 490 9.96 -7.29 -7.64
N LYS A 491 10.78 -7.15 -8.69
CA LYS A 491 10.93 -8.17 -9.73
C LYS A 491 12.13 -9.10 -9.51
N LYS A 492 13.12 -8.67 -8.72
CA LYS A 492 14.31 -9.45 -8.39
C LYS A 492 14.19 -10.09 -7.01
N LYS A 493 14.87 -11.20 -6.78
CA LYS A 493 14.96 -11.80 -5.44
C LYS A 493 15.71 -10.84 -4.51
N VAL A 494 15.15 -10.50 -3.35
CA VAL A 494 15.79 -9.54 -2.43
C VAL A 494 16.96 -10.21 -1.72
N VAL A 495 18.11 -9.54 -1.69
CA VAL A 495 19.31 -10.03 -1.00
C VAL A 495 19.60 -9.12 0.19
N VAL A 496 19.72 -9.70 1.38
CA VAL A 496 19.93 -8.99 2.64
C VAL A 496 21.23 -9.47 3.27
N PHE A 497 22.16 -8.56 3.50
CA PHE A 497 23.40 -8.83 4.24
C PHE A 497 23.29 -8.25 5.64
N ASN A 498 23.64 -9.04 6.65
CA ASN A 498 23.68 -8.63 8.05
C ASN A 498 25.13 -8.72 8.53
N ILE A 499 25.71 -7.59 8.94
CA ILE A 499 27.09 -7.57 9.42
C ILE A 499 27.10 -7.79 10.94
N GLN A 500 27.91 -8.73 11.39
CA GLN A 500 28.03 -9.11 12.79
C GLN A 500 29.51 -9.29 13.15
N GLN A 501 29.92 -8.78 14.30
CA GLN A 501 31.28 -8.98 14.79
C GLN A 501 31.32 -10.13 15.80
N THR A 502 32.08 -11.18 15.50
CA THR A 502 32.18 -12.38 16.36
C THR A 502 33.02 -12.09 17.61
N ASP A 503 32.68 -12.78 18.71
CA ASP A 503 33.37 -12.70 20.00
C ASP A 503 33.35 -11.30 20.66
N SER A 504 32.37 -10.48 20.30
CA SER A 504 32.15 -9.14 20.86
C SER A 504 30.90 -9.09 21.73
N LEU A 505 30.65 -7.93 22.37
CA LEU A 505 29.41 -7.65 23.11
C LEU A 505 28.11 -7.85 22.27
N ASP A 506 28.24 -7.97 20.94
CA ASP A 506 27.17 -8.19 19.95
C ASP A 506 26.52 -9.57 20.04
N GLN A 507 27.26 -10.63 20.39
CA GLN A 507 26.69 -11.99 20.42
C GLN A 507 25.56 -12.11 21.45
N ASN A 508 25.78 -11.55 22.64
CA ASN A 508 24.77 -11.50 23.71
C ASN A 508 23.51 -10.70 23.31
N ILE A 509 23.64 -9.76 22.36
CA ILE A 509 22.51 -8.92 21.89
C ILE A 509 21.66 -9.72 20.91
N VAL A 510 22.32 -10.43 20.00
CA VAL A 510 21.67 -11.36 19.08
C VAL A 510 20.89 -12.41 19.86
N ASP A 511 21.49 -13.01 20.89
CA ASP A 511 20.82 -14.00 21.75
C ASP A 511 19.57 -13.42 22.46
N LEU A 512 19.66 -12.19 23.01
CA LEU A 512 18.52 -11.50 23.61
C LEU A 512 17.42 -11.16 22.58
N MET A 513 17.80 -10.85 21.35
CA MET A 513 16.83 -10.65 20.26
C MET A 513 16.10 -11.95 19.92
N TYR A 514 16.79 -13.10 19.91
CA TYR A 514 16.16 -14.41 19.76
C TYR A 514 15.17 -14.72 20.87
N GLU A 515 15.55 -14.56 22.14
CA GLU A 515 14.65 -14.82 23.26
C GLU A 515 13.36 -14.00 23.16
N ARG A 516 13.46 -12.73 22.75
CA ARG A 516 12.30 -11.88 22.51
C ARG A 516 11.45 -12.35 21.33
N ILE A 517 12.08 -12.74 20.22
CA ILE A 517 11.36 -13.27 19.06
C ILE A 517 10.63 -14.56 19.42
N ASP A 518 11.31 -15.50 20.08
CA ASP A 518 10.73 -16.77 20.49
C ASP A 518 9.54 -16.53 21.42
N SER A 519 9.63 -15.57 22.35
CA SER A 519 8.47 -15.14 23.14
C SER A 519 7.33 -14.61 22.25
N VAL A 520 7.61 -13.72 21.30
CA VAL A 520 6.59 -13.15 20.39
C VAL A 520 5.91 -14.24 19.56
N VAL A 521 6.71 -15.18 19.04
CA VAL A 521 6.25 -16.29 18.20
C VAL A 521 5.43 -17.28 19.00
N ASN A 522 5.87 -17.63 20.21
CA ASN A 522 5.13 -18.54 21.10
C ASN A 522 3.81 -17.92 21.55
N ASP A 523 3.78 -16.64 21.93
CA ASP A 523 2.55 -15.93 22.28
C ASP A 523 1.55 -15.90 21.11
N LEU A 524 2.04 -15.74 19.88
CA LEU A 524 1.22 -15.77 18.67
C LEU A 524 0.73 -17.19 18.32
N ALA A 525 1.55 -18.21 18.56
CA ALA A 525 1.20 -19.61 18.31
C ALA A 525 0.15 -20.14 19.30
N GLU A 526 0.18 -19.71 20.56
CA GLU A 526 -0.84 -20.06 21.57
C GLU A 526 -2.23 -19.50 21.20
N VAL A 527 -2.28 -18.36 20.52
CA VAL A 527 -3.52 -17.71 20.09
C VAL A 527 -4.13 -18.35 18.83
N GLN A 528 -3.41 -19.22 18.10
CA GLN A 528 -3.82 -19.67 16.76
C GLN A 528 -3.70 -21.19 16.52
N GLN A 529 -4.02 -22.01 17.53
CA GLN A 529 -3.78 -23.46 17.52
C GLN A 529 -4.48 -24.29 16.41
N HIS A 530 -5.36 -23.75 15.57
CA HIS A 530 -6.09 -24.58 14.58
C HIS A 530 -6.08 -24.14 13.11
N GLU A 531 -5.44 -23.03 12.71
CA GLU A 531 -5.31 -22.68 11.27
C GLU A 531 -4.00 -21.97 10.87
N PHE A 532 -3.08 -21.69 11.81
CA PHE A 532 -1.84 -20.99 11.50
C PHE A 532 -0.66 -21.62 12.22
N ASN A 533 0.13 -22.40 11.51
CA ASN A 533 1.49 -22.73 11.93
C ASN A 533 2.43 -22.69 10.71
N ASP A 534 3.66 -22.28 11.00
CA ASP A 534 4.87 -22.26 10.14
C ASP A 534 5.25 -20.92 9.50
N GLY A 535 4.34 -20.11 8.93
CA GLY A 535 4.74 -18.94 8.11
C GLY A 535 5.57 -17.83 8.80
N LEU A 536 5.08 -17.27 9.93
CA LEU A 536 5.76 -16.16 10.64
C LEU A 536 7.01 -16.64 11.38
N LYS A 537 6.90 -17.85 11.97
CA LYS A 537 7.98 -18.53 12.64
C LYS A 537 9.11 -18.79 11.63
N ASP A 538 8.82 -19.34 10.47
CA ASP A 538 9.81 -19.56 9.40
C ASP A 538 10.32 -18.26 8.79
N GLU A 539 9.51 -17.19 8.74
CA GLU A 539 9.97 -15.91 8.20
C GLU A 539 10.95 -15.19 9.14
N ILE A 540 10.65 -15.15 10.44
CA ILE A 540 11.51 -14.48 11.44
C ILE A 540 12.64 -15.40 11.90
N LEU A 541 12.36 -16.68 12.17
CA LEU A 541 13.40 -17.67 12.50
C LEU A 541 14.24 -18.03 11.29
N GLY A 542 13.73 -18.02 10.04
CA GLY A 542 14.56 -18.21 8.85
C GLY A 542 15.49 -17.02 8.60
N GLN A 543 15.01 -15.79 8.84
CA GLN A 543 15.84 -14.58 8.80
C GLN A 543 16.97 -14.60 9.83
N MET A 544 16.73 -15.25 10.98
CA MET A 544 17.67 -15.29 12.08
C MET A 544 18.51 -16.58 12.07
N ALA A 545 18.01 -17.73 11.62
CA ALA A 545 18.79 -18.97 11.53
C ALA A 545 20.00 -18.84 10.59
N GLU A 546 19.95 -17.90 9.64
CA GLU A 546 21.08 -17.52 8.77
C GLU A 546 22.07 -16.53 9.44
N LEU A 547 21.83 -16.11 10.70
CA LEU A 547 22.70 -15.25 11.54
C LEU A 547 23.68 -16.03 12.42
N ILE A 548 23.50 -17.33 12.64
CA ILE A 548 24.43 -18.19 13.39
C ILE A 548 24.85 -19.33 12.48
N ASP A 549 26.12 -19.79 12.58
CA ASP A 549 26.52 -21.03 11.89
C ASP A 549 25.78 -22.14 12.59
N VAL A 550 24.74 -22.65 11.95
CA VAL A 550 24.11 -23.89 12.40
C VAL A 550 24.12 -24.85 11.23
N GLU A 551 25.31 -25.41 11.04
CA GLU A 551 25.55 -26.58 10.21
C GLU A 551 24.62 -27.76 10.61
N ASP A 552 24.01 -27.70 11.81
CA ASP A 552 22.97 -28.63 12.30
C ASP A 552 21.52 -28.29 11.87
N ILE A 553 21.17 -27.03 11.58
CA ILE A 553 19.84 -26.68 11.04
C ILE A 553 19.82 -26.91 9.52
N LEU A 554 20.96 -26.69 8.84
CA LEU A 554 21.11 -26.89 7.40
C LEU A 554 20.97 -28.35 6.96
N GLN A 555 21.21 -29.32 7.84
CA GLN A 555 20.90 -30.73 7.57
C GLN A 555 19.39 -31.03 7.62
N GLN A 556 18.58 -30.17 8.23
CA GLN A 556 17.10 -30.23 8.14
C GLN A 556 16.54 -29.27 7.08
N ALA A 557 17.21 -28.15 6.80
CA ALA A 557 16.76 -27.13 5.85
C ALA A 557 17.07 -27.44 4.38
N THR A 558 17.93 -28.42 4.08
CA THR A 558 18.20 -28.87 2.69
C THR A 558 17.01 -29.57 2.01
N LYS A 559 15.89 -29.74 2.72
CA LYS A 559 14.59 -30.13 2.14
C LYS A 559 13.61 -28.98 1.93
N LEU A 560 13.91 -27.77 2.40
CA LEU A 560 13.00 -26.62 2.30
C LEU A 560 13.35 -25.77 1.07
N GLY A 561 13.26 -26.39 -0.11
CA GLY A 561 12.65 -25.67 -1.22
C GLY A 561 11.21 -25.37 -0.80
N ILE A 562 10.63 -24.27 -1.29
CA ILE A 562 9.20 -24.00 -1.08
C ILE A 562 8.42 -25.12 -1.79
N ASP A 563 8.25 -26.26 -1.12
CA ASP A 563 7.45 -27.39 -1.60
C ASP A 563 6.00 -26.99 -1.37
N ARG A 564 5.51 -26.18 -2.33
CA ARG A 564 4.12 -25.77 -2.43
C ARG A 564 3.31 -27.03 -2.64
N THR A 565 2.61 -27.48 -1.61
CA THR A 565 1.66 -28.58 -1.72
C THR A 565 0.65 -28.25 -2.83
N ARG A 566 0.29 -29.26 -3.65
CA ARG A 566 -0.71 -29.10 -4.73
C ARG A 566 -2.01 -28.47 -4.21
N GLU A 567 -2.40 -28.81 -2.99
CA GLU A 567 -3.57 -28.27 -2.30
C GLU A 567 -3.50 -26.74 -2.12
N ARG A 568 -2.33 -26.18 -1.73
CA ARG A 568 -2.14 -24.72 -1.59
C ARG A 568 -2.25 -24.00 -2.93
N ILE A 569 -1.73 -24.60 -4.01
CA ILE A 569 -1.83 -24.01 -5.36
C ILE A 569 -3.28 -24.01 -5.83
N ASP A 570 -4.02 -25.10 -5.61
CA ASP A 570 -5.44 -25.19 -5.96
C ASP A 570 -6.30 -24.20 -5.16
N GLU A 571 -6.00 -24.01 -3.88
CA GLU A 571 -6.68 -23.02 -3.04
C GLU A 571 -6.39 -21.58 -3.50
N ALA A 572 -5.13 -21.25 -3.79
CA ALA A 572 -4.75 -19.95 -4.30
C ALA A 572 -5.39 -19.64 -5.67
N LEU A 573 -5.48 -20.63 -6.57
CA LEU A 573 -6.20 -20.52 -7.84
C LEU A 573 -7.71 -20.32 -7.64
N LYS A 574 -8.31 -20.98 -6.66
CA LYS A 574 -9.72 -20.80 -6.30
C LYS A 574 -9.96 -19.40 -5.73
N GLN A 575 -9.06 -18.89 -4.89
CA GLN A 575 -9.12 -17.52 -4.37
C GLN A 575 -8.98 -16.48 -5.49
N ALA A 576 -8.02 -16.63 -6.41
CA ALA A 576 -7.85 -15.74 -7.56
C ALA A 576 -9.11 -15.68 -8.45
N ARG A 577 -9.71 -16.83 -8.77
CA ARG A 577 -10.98 -16.90 -9.52
C ARG A 577 -12.15 -16.25 -8.76
N SER A 578 -12.25 -16.47 -7.46
CA SER A 578 -13.28 -15.84 -6.63
C SER A 578 -13.09 -14.33 -6.54
N ALA A 579 -11.84 -13.85 -6.45
CA ALA A 579 -11.54 -12.43 -6.42
C ALA A 579 -11.99 -11.72 -7.70
N ALA A 580 -11.83 -12.30 -8.89
CA ALA A 580 -12.33 -11.71 -10.13
C ALA A 580 -13.87 -11.55 -10.18
N ALA A 581 -14.62 -12.42 -9.48
CA ALA A 581 -16.07 -12.29 -9.32
C ALA A 581 -16.42 -11.24 -8.26
N LYS A 582 -15.75 -11.28 -7.10
CA LYS A 582 -15.92 -10.32 -6.00
C LYS A 582 -15.50 -8.91 -6.39
N GLN A 583 -14.49 -8.75 -7.23
CA GLN A 583 -14.06 -7.45 -7.76
C GLN A 583 -15.17 -6.83 -8.60
N ARG A 584 -15.85 -7.64 -9.43
CA ARG A 584 -17.06 -7.18 -10.11
C ARG A 584 -18.11 -6.79 -9.08
N GLU A 585 -18.45 -7.65 -8.12
CA GLU A 585 -19.46 -7.35 -7.07
C GLU A 585 -19.16 -6.08 -6.23
N LEU A 586 -17.91 -5.88 -5.80
CA LEU A 586 -17.48 -4.75 -4.97
C LEU A 586 -17.77 -3.41 -5.61
N PHE A 587 -17.53 -3.33 -6.92
CA PHE A 587 -17.49 -2.09 -7.70
C PHE A 587 -18.64 -1.97 -8.71
N VAL A 588 -19.47 -3.01 -8.87
CA VAL A 588 -20.74 -3.00 -9.65
C VAL A 588 -21.90 -2.45 -8.81
N HIS A 589 -21.68 -2.12 -7.53
CA HIS A 589 -22.69 -1.52 -6.67
C HIS A 589 -22.95 -0.02 -6.94
N ALA A 590 -23.14 0.33 -8.21
CA ALA A 590 -24.09 1.37 -8.59
C ALA A 590 -25.51 0.81 -8.85
N ALA A 591 -25.79 -0.50 -8.79
CA ALA A 591 -27.13 -0.97 -9.19
C ALA A 591 -27.74 -2.29 -8.66
N THR A 592 -27.01 -3.29 -8.16
CA THR A 592 -27.61 -4.64 -8.05
C THR A 592 -27.19 -5.47 -6.86
N SER A 593 -28.15 -5.84 -6.00
CA SER A 593 -27.97 -6.69 -4.82
C SER A 593 -28.11 -8.20 -5.09
N ASP A 594 -28.24 -8.63 -6.35
CA ASP A 594 -28.38 -10.06 -6.71
C ASP A 594 -27.37 -10.47 -7.81
N PRO A 595 -26.42 -11.39 -7.52
CA PRO A 595 -25.49 -11.95 -8.51
C PRO A 595 -26.14 -12.64 -9.70
N ASN A 596 -27.42 -13.06 -9.60
CA ASN A 596 -28.14 -13.68 -10.71
C ASN A 596 -28.58 -12.65 -11.77
N GLU A 597 -28.73 -11.36 -11.42
CA GLU A 597 -29.13 -10.31 -12.37
C GLU A 597 -28.04 -9.99 -13.42
N LEU A 598 -26.77 -10.28 -13.11
CA LEU A 598 -25.63 -10.12 -14.03
C LEU A 598 -25.73 -11.02 -15.28
N ARG A 599 -26.48 -12.13 -15.22
CA ARG A 599 -26.70 -13.01 -16.38
C ARG A 599 -27.58 -12.39 -17.45
N ASP A 600 -28.40 -11.42 -17.05
CA ASP A 600 -29.38 -10.78 -17.93
C ASP A 600 -28.88 -9.44 -18.49
N GLU A 601 -27.65 -9.01 -18.17
CA GLU A 601 -27.02 -7.82 -18.72
C GLU A 601 -26.35 -8.08 -20.08
N LEU A 602 -26.21 -7.03 -20.89
CA LEU A 602 -25.51 -7.11 -22.17
C LEU A 602 -24.00 -7.24 -21.95
N GLU A 603 -23.41 -8.34 -22.42
CA GLU A 603 -21.97 -8.56 -22.30
C GLU A 603 -21.20 -7.59 -23.21
N ILE A 604 -20.45 -6.68 -22.59
CA ILE A 604 -19.55 -5.74 -23.26
C ILE A 604 -18.11 -6.09 -22.88
N THR A 605 -17.27 -6.23 -23.90
CA THR A 605 -15.85 -6.61 -23.78
C THR A 605 -14.95 -5.54 -24.40
N VAL A 606 -13.63 -5.67 -24.20
CA VAL A 606 -12.64 -4.78 -24.84
C VAL A 606 -12.75 -4.80 -26.37
N GLU A 607 -13.15 -5.93 -26.96
CA GLU A 607 -13.36 -6.02 -28.42
C GLU A 607 -14.52 -5.13 -28.90
N HIS A 608 -15.54 -4.92 -28.07
CA HIS A 608 -16.63 -3.99 -28.38
C HIS A 608 -16.15 -2.53 -28.38
N LEU A 609 -15.22 -2.18 -27.48
CA LEU A 609 -14.57 -0.86 -27.47
C LEU A 609 -13.76 -0.65 -28.76
N TYR A 610 -12.97 -1.64 -29.19
CA TYR A 610 -12.25 -1.58 -30.46
C TYR A 610 -13.21 -1.46 -31.66
N SER A 611 -14.27 -2.26 -31.71
CA SER A 611 -15.28 -2.20 -32.79
C SER A 611 -15.99 -0.84 -32.85
N PHE A 612 -16.32 -0.28 -31.68
CA PHE A 612 -16.91 1.06 -31.59
C PHE A 612 -15.95 2.14 -32.10
N VAL A 613 -14.72 2.17 -31.61
CA VAL A 613 -13.70 3.17 -31.99
C VAL A 613 -13.43 3.11 -33.49
N LEU A 614 -13.17 1.92 -34.04
CA LEU A 614 -12.89 1.75 -35.47
C LEU A 614 -14.08 2.15 -36.34
N GLY A 615 -15.30 1.77 -35.94
CA GLY A 615 -16.50 2.17 -36.68
C GLY A 615 -16.76 3.67 -36.62
N MET A 616 -16.50 4.33 -35.48
CA MET A 616 -16.62 5.79 -35.38
C MET A 616 -15.54 6.52 -36.18
N PHE A 617 -14.32 5.97 -36.25
CA PHE A 617 -13.25 6.53 -37.08
C PHE A 617 -13.65 6.56 -38.55
N GLU A 618 -14.23 5.47 -39.06
CA GLU A 618 -14.74 5.39 -40.43
C GLU A 618 -15.83 6.44 -40.69
N GLN A 619 -16.82 6.57 -39.79
CA GLN A 619 -17.94 7.50 -39.96
C GLN A 619 -17.53 8.98 -39.83
N LEU A 620 -16.49 9.30 -39.06
CA LEU A 620 -16.01 10.66 -38.82
C LEU A 620 -14.84 11.05 -39.75
N GLY A 621 -14.45 10.16 -40.66
CA GLY A 621 -13.33 10.39 -41.60
C GLY A 621 -11.96 10.46 -40.92
N ILE A 622 -11.77 9.75 -39.80
CA ILE A 622 -10.47 9.59 -39.13
C ILE A 622 -9.75 8.42 -39.81
N GLU A 623 -8.62 8.73 -40.45
CA GLU A 623 -7.84 7.74 -41.21
C GLU A 623 -6.92 6.95 -40.27
N VAL A 624 -6.97 5.63 -40.32
CA VAL A 624 -6.04 4.75 -39.61
C VAL A 624 -4.87 4.42 -40.54
N ALA A 625 -3.75 5.11 -40.36
CA ALA A 625 -2.60 5.02 -41.26
C ALA A 625 -1.77 3.73 -41.05
N GLU A 626 -1.58 3.31 -39.79
CA GLU A 626 -0.83 2.10 -39.46
C GLU A 626 -1.50 1.32 -38.32
N ARG A 627 -1.44 -0.02 -38.38
CA ARG A 627 -1.86 -0.93 -37.31
C ARG A 627 -0.66 -1.77 -36.88
N SER A 628 -0.38 -1.83 -35.58
CA SER A 628 0.71 -2.64 -35.03
C SER A 628 0.28 -3.37 -33.75
N HIS A 629 1.12 -4.31 -33.27
CA HIS A 629 0.84 -5.14 -32.08
C HIS A 629 -0.54 -5.81 -32.09
N LYS A 630 -0.80 -6.65 -33.10
CA LYS A 630 -2.09 -7.35 -33.29
C LYS A 630 -3.29 -6.39 -33.28
N GLU A 631 -3.18 -5.27 -34.00
CA GLU A 631 -4.19 -4.22 -34.13
C GLU A 631 -4.52 -3.42 -32.86
N ARG A 632 -3.73 -3.56 -31.79
CA ARG A 632 -3.98 -2.85 -30.53
C ARG A 632 -3.44 -1.42 -30.50
N LEU A 633 -2.41 -1.12 -31.30
CA LEU A 633 -1.82 0.21 -31.44
C LEU A 633 -2.14 0.77 -32.84
N LEU A 634 -2.78 1.94 -32.86
CA LEU A 634 -3.28 2.58 -34.08
C LEU A 634 -2.61 3.94 -34.25
N ARG A 635 -2.01 4.18 -35.42
CA ARG A 635 -1.58 5.51 -35.81
C ARG A 635 -2.69 6.16 -36.62
N ILE A 636 -3.32 7.18 -36.07
CA ILE A 636 -4.50 7.82 -36.65
C ILE A 636 -4.18 9.23 -37.18
N ARG A 637 -4.96 9.65 -38.16
CA ARG A 637 -4.98 11.03 -38.67
C ARG A 637 -6.38 11.61 -38.49
N LEU A 638 -6.49 12.63 -37.66
CA LEU A 638 -7.74 13.34 -37.40
C LEU A 638 -8.13 14.20 -38.60
N SER A 639 -9.43 14.24 -38.91
CA SER A 639 -9.98 15.17 -39.90
C SER A 639 -10.05 16.59 -39.33
N GLU A 640 -10.03 17.61 -40.19
CA GLU A 640 -10.13 19.01 -39.74
C GLU A 640 -11.43 19.29 -38.96
N GLN A 641 -12.51 18.60 -39.32
CA GLN A 641 -13.78 18.71 -38.62
C GLN A 641 -13.69 18.18 -37.19
N VAL A 642 -13.10 16.99 -37.00
CA VAL A 642 -12.88 16.40 -35.68
C VAL A 642 -11.96 17.27 -34.82
N MET A 643 -10.89 17.83 -35.41
CA MET A 643 -10.00 18.73 -34.68
C MET A 643 -10.73 20.00 -34.19
N ARG A 644 -11.58 20.59 -35.04
CA ARG A 644 -12.40 21.75 -34.66
C ARG A 644 -13.38 21.40 -33.55
N ASP A 645 -14.10 20.29 -33.68
CA ASP A 645 -15.13 19.88 -32.73
C ASP A 645 -14.53 19.49 -31.36
N MET A 646 -13.28 19.01 -31.34
CA MET A 646 -12.51 18.75 -30.11
C MET A 646 -11.82 20.00 -29.53
N GLY A 647 -11.96 21.17 -30.16
CA GLY A 647 -11.32 22.42 -29.72
C GLY A 647 -9.79 22.42 -29.85
N LEU A 648 -9.23 21.59 -30.73
CA LEU A 648 -7.79 21.55 -30.98
C LEU A 648 -7.36 22.72 -31.87
N SER A 649 -6.17 23.26 -31.59
CA SER A 649 -5.58 24.34 -32.40
C SER A 649 -5.40 23.89 -33.86
N PRO A 650 -5.62 24.76 -34.86
CA PRO A 650 -5.30 24.47 -36.27
C PRO A 650 -3.83 24.13 -36.51
N LYS A 651 -2.94 24.47 -35.56
CA LYS A 651 -1.50 24.15 -35.61
C LYS A 651 -1.14 22.83 -34.92
N ALA A 652 -2.09 22.15 -34.28
CA ALA A 652 -1.84 20.87 -33.61
C ALA A 652 -1.56 19.76 -34.64
N SER A 653 -0.78 18.75 -34.26
CA SER A 653 -0.52 17.60 -35.11
C SER A 653 -1.84 16.90 -35.45
N GLN A 654 -2.09 16.66 -36.75
CA GLN A 654 -3.18 15.81 -37.20
C GLN A 654 -2.95 14.33 -36.89
N ARG A 655 -1.70 13.93 -36.61
CA ARG A 655 -1.31 12.55 -36.37
C ARG A 655 -1.16 12.27 -34.88
N MET A 656 -1.73 11.15 -34.44
CA MET A 656 -1.67 10.68 -33.06
C MET A 656 -1.51 9.16 -33.03
N ASP A 657 -0.69 8.66 -32.12
CA ASP A 657 -0.63 7.23 -31.80
C ASP A 657 -1.58 6.94 -30.65
N VAL A 658 -2.50 5.98 -30.82
CA VAL A 658 -3.57 5.70 -29.88
C VAL A 658 -3.70 4.20 -29.57
N THR A 659 -4.03 3.86 -28.32
CA THR A 659 -4.22 2.46 -27.86
C THR A 659 -5.29 2.36 -26.79
N LEU A 660 -6.04 1.26 -26.74
CA LEU A 660 -6.91 0.90 -25.61
C LEU A 660 -6.16 0.07 -24.55
N ASP A 661 -4.96 -0.41 -24.86
CA ASP A 661 -4.13 -1.26 -23.99
C ASP A 661 -3.19 -0.38 -23.12
N ARG A 662 -3.43 -0.38 -21.80
CA ARG A 662 -2.66 0.39 -20.81
C ARG A 662 -1.18 0.04 -20.79
N MET A 663 -0.83 -1.24 -20.93
CA MET A 663 0.56 -1.70 -20.88
C MET A 663 1.36 -1.22 -22.09
N LEU A 664 0.71 -1.08 -23.25
CA LEU A 664 1.35 -0.51 -24.44
C LEU A 664 1.57 1.00 -24.32
N ALA A 665 0.63 1.73 -23.70
CA ALA A 665 0.77 3.17 -23.46
C ALA A 665 1.88 3.49 -22.44
N ALA A 666 1.94 2.74 -21.32
CA ALA A 666 2.93 2.98 -20.27
C ALA A 666 4.39 2.77 -20.73
N ASN A 667 4.61 1.84 -21.66
CA ASN A 667 5.94 1.50 -22.17
C ASN A 667 6.39 2.32 -23.38
N ARG A 668 5.57 3.26 -23.88
CA ARG A 668 5.88 4.04 -25.09
C ARG A 668 5.61 5.54 -24.87
N PRO A 669 6.64 6.40 -24.88
CA PRO A 669 6.43 7.84 -24.91
C PRO A 669 5.63 8.24 -26.18
N ASP A 670 4.78 9.25 -26.06
CA ASP A 670 3.92 9.82 -27.12
C ASP A 670 2.77 8.93 -27.63
N THR A 671 2.44 7.83 -26.95
CA THR A 671 1.20 7.06 -27.21
C THR A 671 0.06 7.54 -26.31
N HIS A 672 -1.07 7.93 -26.89
CA HIS A 672 -2.26 8.32 -26.14
C HIS A 672 -3.17 7.12 -25.83
N ILE A 673 -3.57 7.01 -24.57
CA ILE A 673 -4.56 6.01 -24.17
C ILE A 673 -5.98 6.48 -24.55
N LEU A 674 -6.76 5.60 -25.17
CA LEU A 674 -8.18 5.79 -25.47
C LEU A 674 -9.07 5.23 -24.36
N ASP A 675 -8.79 5.63 -23.12
CA ASP A 675 -9.73 5.33 -22.04
C ASP A 675 -11.01 6.16 -22.20
N LEU A 676 -12.02 5.84 -21.39
CA LEU A 676 -13.36 6.46 -21.45
C LEU A 676 -13.36 7.92 -21.00
N ASN A 677 -12.26 8.42 -20.46
CA ASN A 677 -12.06 9.82 -20.05
C ASN A 677 -11.23 10.62 -21.06
N SER A 678 -10.56 9.94 -22.00
CA SER A 678 -9.79 10.60 -23.05
C SER A 678 -10.71 11.50 -23.88
N LYS A 679 -10.22 12.70 -24.20
CA LYS A 679 -11.01 13.69 -24.98
C LYS A 679 -11.52 13.11 -26.28
N LEU A 680 -10.72 12.27 -26.95
CA LEU A 680 -11.13 11.62 -28.19
C LEU A 680 -12.26 10.61 -27.92
N MET A 681 -12.14 9.72 -26.94
CA MET A 681 -13.20 8.74 -26.64
C MET A 681 -14.51 9.42 -26.21
N GLN A 682 -14.45 10.42 -25.33
CA GLN A 682 -15.63 11.20 -24.93
C GLN A 682 -16.30 11.87 -26.12
N TYR A 683 -15.51 12.42 -27.04
CA TYR A 683 -16.01 12.99 -28.29
C TYR A 683 -16.70 11.94 -29.17
N LEU A 684 -16.08 10.77 -29.39
CA LEU A 684 -16.69 9.68 -30.16
C LEU A 684 -18.02 9.22 -29.54
N LEU A 685 -18.04 9.01 -28.22
CA LEU A 685 -19.22 8.60 -27.45
C LEU A 685 -20.33 9.66 -27.44
N SER A 686 -19.98 10.95 -27.42
CA SER A 686 -20.94 12.05 -27.52
C SER A 686 -21.55 12.09 -28.91
N LYS A 687 -20.71 12.09 -29.96
CA LYS A 687 -21.13 12.15 -31.36
C LYS A 687 -22.04 10.99 -31.75
N ALA A 688 -21.73 9.78 -31.31
CA ALA A 688 -22.57 8.61 -31.59
C ALA A 688 -23.99 8.71 -31.00
N CYS A 689 -24.16 9.45 -29.90
CA CYS A 689 -25.44 9.67 -29.22
C CYS A 689 -26.20 10.91 -29.72
N GLU A 690 -25.59 11.79 -30.52
CA GLU A 690 -26.26 12.96 -31.08
C GLU A 690 -27.43 12.54 -31.98
N HIS A 691 -28.57 13.23 -31.87
CA HIS A 691 -29.78 12.87 -32.60
C HIS A 691 -29.54 12.76 -34.11
N ASP A 692 -28.72 13.65 -34.66
CA ASP A 692 -28.53 13.85 -36.10
C ASP A 692 -27.47 12.90 -36.69
N PHE A 693 -26.79 12.09 -35.87
CA PHE A 693 -25.76 11.15 -36.33
C PHE A 693 -26.37 9.83 -36.84
N GLY A 694 -26.40 9.66 -38.17
CA GLY A 694 -26.67 8.38 -38.87
C GLY A 694 -28.06 7.76 -38.72
N GLY A 695 -28.99 8.42 -38.00
CA GLY A 695 -30.38 7.99 -37.82
C GLY A 695 -30.62 6.97 -36.68
N LEU A 696 -31.85 7.00 -36.14
CA LEU A 696 -32.34 6.15 -35.04
C LEU A 696 -32.77 4.76 -35.50
N VAL A 697 -33.20 4.65 -36.76
CA VAL A 697 -33.84 3.47 -37.33
C VAL A 697 -33.02 2.98 -38.53
N ALA A 698 -32.82 1.67 -38.64
CA ALA A 698 -32.18 1.06 -39.80
C ALA A 698 -32.84 -0.25 -40.24
N MET A 699 -32.67 -0.60 -41.50
CA MET A 699 -33.00 -1.93 -42.03
C MET A 699 -31.74 -2.79 -42.03
N LEU A 700 -31.80 -3.95 -41.37
CA LEU A 700 -30.64 -4.76 -41.08
C LEU A 700 -30.66 -6.06 -41.88
N LYS A 701 -29.51 -6.39 -42.48
CA LYS A 701 -29.26 -7.74 -42.99
C LYS A 701 -28.40 -8.48 -41.96
N ALA A 702 -29.06 -9.27 -41.12
CA ALA A 702 -28.44 -9.97 -39.99
C ALA A 702 -28.93 -11.42 -39.92
N PRO A 703 -28.43 -12.34 -40.78
CA PRO A 703 -28.92 -13.72 -40.84
C PRO A 703 -28.76 -14.48 -39.52
N GLU A 704 -27.76 -14.12 -38.72
CA GLU A 704 -27.49 -14.72 -37.41
C GLU A 704 -28.53 -14.38 -36.32
N LEU A 705 -29.22 -13.24 -36.46
CA LEU A 705 -30.28 -12.77 -35.56
C LEU A 705 -31.68 -13.23 -36.01
N GLY A 706 -31.82 -13.79 -37.21
CA GLY A 706 -33.11 -14.24 -37.75
C GLY A 706 -34.07 -13.10 -38.11
N GLU A 707 -35.34 -13.44 -38.37
CA GLU A 707 -36.38 -12.47 -38.72
C GLU A 707 -36.95 -11.74 -37.50
N GLY A 708 -37.26 -10.45 -37.66
CA GLY A 708 -37.98 -9.66 -36.65
C GLY A 708 -37.37 -8.28 -36.42
N ALA A 709 -37.13 -7.90 -35.16
CA ALA A 709 -36.60 -6.58 -34.80
C ALA A 709 -35.55 -6.65 -33.68
N LEU A 710 -34.61 -5.71 -33.69
CA LEU A 710 -33.60 -5.50 -32.66
C LEU A 710 -33.68 -4.06 -32.17
N LEU A 711 -34.01 -3.87 -30.89
CA LEU A 711 -34.23 -2.54 -30.31
C LEU A 711 -33.30 -2.31 -29.12
N GLY A 712 -32.75 -1.11 -29.02
CA GLY A 712 -31.94 -0.66 -27.89
C GLY A 712 -32.78 0.22 -26.98
N ALA A 713 -32.77 -0.06 -25.69
CA ALA A 713 -33.53 0.65 -24.69
C ALA A 713 -32.63 1.04 -23.51
N MET A 714 -32.81 2.26 -23.01
CA MET A 714 -32.29 2.71 -21.73
C MET A 714 -33.41 2.60 -20.70
N LEU A 715 -33.18 1.78 -19.69
CA LEU A 715 -34.09 1.53 -18.58
C LEU A 715 -33.55 2.27 -17.37
N ARG A 716 -34.38 3.07 -16.69
CA ARG A 716 -33.93 3.89 -15.55
C ARG A 716 -34.83 3.73 -14.34
N TRP A 717 -34.21 3.79 -13.17
CA TRP A 717 -34.88 3.75 -11.88
C TRP A 717 -34.39 4.87 -10.97
N GLN A 718 -35.30 5.35 -10.13
CA GLN A 718 -35.09 6.41 -9.16
C GLN A 718 -35.42 5.93 -7.74
N GLY A 719 -34.83 6.58 -6.74
CA GLY A 719 -35.13 6.34 -5.35
C GLY A 719 -36.40 7.07 -4.90
N PRO A 720 -36.87 6.84 -3.66
CA PRO A 720 -38.03 7.53 -3.10
C PRO A 720 -37.91 9.06 -3.04
N GLN A 721 -36.67 9.58 -3.12
CA GLN A 721 -36.37 11.01 -3.14
C GLN A 721 -36.29 11.60 -4.56
N GLY A 722 -36.56 10.80 -5.61
CA GLY A 722 -36.52 11.23 -7.01
C GLY A 722 -35.12 11.34 -7.63
N LYS A 723 -34.06 10.96 -6.90
CA LYS A 723 -32.71 10.86 -7.44
C LYS A 723 -32.59 9.56 -8.25
N ARG A 724 -31.97 9.61 -9.44
CA ARG A 724 -31.68 8.41 -10.24
C ARG A 724 -30.72 7.49 -9.47
N MET A 725 -31.10 6.23 -9.33
CA MET A 725 -30.39 5.21 -8.55
C MET A 725 -29.82 4.10 -9.41
N ARG A 726 -30.42 3.81 -10.57
CA ARG A 726 -29.95 2.77 -11.50
C ARG A 726 -30.27 3.16 -12.93
N GLN A 727 -29.39 2.77 -13.85
CA GLN A 727 -29.74 2.69 -15.26
C GLN A 727 -29.12 1.45 -15.90
N GLU A 728 -29.81 0.91 -16.89
CA GLU A 728 -29.44 -0.31 -17.60
C GLU A 728 -29.64 -0.08 -19.10
N PHE A 729 -28.66 -0.49 -19.90
CA PHE A 729 -28.82 -0.54 -21.34
C PHE A 729 -29.19 -1.96 -21.77
N GLY A 730 -30.38 -2.11 -22.33
CA GLY A 730 -30.91 -3.38 -22.81
C GLY A 730 -31.00 -3.42 -24.33
N VAL A 731 -30.64 -4.56 -24.92
CA VAL A 731 -30.90 -4.89 -26.32
C VAL A 731 -31.99 -5.96 -26.37
N ILE A 732 -33.13 -5.62 -26.97
CA ILE A 732 -34.31 -6.48 -27.07
C ILE A 732 -34.40 -7.01 -28.49
N GLN A 733 -34.26 -8.33 -28.63
CA GLN A 733 -34.47 -9.02 -29.90
C GLN A 733 -35.88 -9.62 -29.91
N VAL A 734 -36.68 -9.26 -30.90
CA VAL A 734 -38.03 -9.79 -31.12
C VAL A 734 -38.02 -10.66 -32.36
N SER A 735 -38.40 -11.93 -32.24
CA SER A 735 -38.54 -12.86 -33.36
C SER A 735 -39.75 -13.78 -33.17
N GLY A 736 -40.57 -13.96 -34.20
CA GLY A 736 -41.74 -14.83 -34.15
C GLY A 736 -42.74 -14.50 -33.02
N GLY A 737 -42.87 -13.22 -32.66
CA GLY A 737 -43.76 -12.75 -31.57
C GLY A 737 -43.23 -12.98 -30.15
N LYS A 738 -41.99 -13.47 -29.99
CA LYS A 738 -41.31 -13.60 -28.70
C LYS A 738 -40.14 -12.63 -28.62
N ALA A 739 -39.98 -11.97 -27.47
CA ALA A 739 -38.86 -11.10 -27.20
C ALA A 739 -37.87 -11.73 -26.21
N LYS A 740 -36.59 -11.46 -26.43
CA LYS A 740 -35.50 -11.82 -25.51
C LYS A 740 -34.67 -10.58 -25.23
N LEU A 741 -34.48 -10.28 -23.95
CA LEU A 741 -33.57 -9.23 -23.49
C LEU A 741 -32.13 -9.76 -23.50
N ASN A 742 -31.20 -8.93 -23.96
CA ASN A 742 -29.75 -9.15 -23.98
C ASN A 742 -29.32 -10.56 -24.46
N PRO A 743 -29.77 -11.03 -25.64
CA PRO A 743 -29.32 -12.31 -26.16
C PRO A 743 -27.83 -12.25 -26.54
N ALA A 744 -27.07 -13.31 -26.23
CA ALA A 744 -25.64 -13.40 -26.55
C ALA A 744 -25.33 -13.13 -28.04
N LYS A 745 -26.23 -13.54 -28.95
CA LYS A 745 -26.12 -13.26 -30.38
C LYS A 745 -26.16 -11.77 -30.71
N ALA A 746 -26.90 -10.95 -29.95
CA ALA A 746 -26.93 -9.51 -30.15
C ALA A 746 -25.62 -8.85 -29.74
N SER A 747 -25.00 -9.29 -28.64
CA SER A 747 -23.64 -8.84 -28.25
C SER A 747 -22.63 -9.19 -29.36
N GLN A 748 -22.63 -10.43 -29.85
CA GLN A 748 -21.77 -10.86 -30.98
C GLN A 748 -21.98 -10.02 -32.25
N TRP A 749 -23.24 -9.70 -32.59
CA TRP A 749 -23.55 -8.87 -33.76
C TRP A 749 -22.97 -7.45 -33.66
N LEU A 750 -22.90 -6.87 -32.46
CA LEU A 750 -22.35 -5.52 -32.27
C LEU A 750 -20.85 -5.43 -32.60
N LEU A 751 -20.11 -6.54 -32.59
CA LEU A 751 -18.67 -6.58 -32.89
C LEU A 751 -18.36 -6.32 -34.37
N SER A 752 -19.29 -6.65 -35.28
CA SER A 752 -19.06 -6.59 -36.73
C SER A 752 -19.78 -5.40 -37.40
N PRO A 753 -19.24 -4.86 -38.51
CA PRO A 753 -19.96 -3.93 -39.37
C PRO A 753 -21.33 -4.47 -39.80
N ALA A 754 -22.37 -3.62 -39.71
CA ALA A 754 -23.74 -4.00 -40.06
C ALA A 754 -24.02 -3.72 -41.55
N GLU A 755 -24.64 -4.67 -42.24
CA GLU A 755 -25.09 -4.50 -43.63
C GLU A 755 -26.51 -3.91 -43.68
N HIS A 756 -26.71 -2.92 -44.56
CA HIS A 756 -28.00 -2.27 -44.78
C HIS A 756 -28.88 -3.09 -45.75
N SER A 757 -30.18 -3.21 -45.45
CA SER A 757 -31.18 -3.80 -46.34
C SER A 757 -32.07 -2.74 -47.00
N SER A 758 -32.41 -2.90 -48.27
CA SER A 758 -33.28 -1.96 -49.02
C SER A 758 -34.78 -2.27 -48.92
N LEU A 759 -35.16 -3.30 -48.16
CA LEU A 759 -36.55 -3.74 -48.01
C LEU A 759 -37.34 -2.80 -47.10
N ILE A 760 -38.59 -2.50 -47.46
CA ILE A 760 -39.50 -1.69 -46.65
C ILE A 760 -40.36 -2.65 -45.83
N PRO A 761 -40.31 -2.60 -44.49
CA PRO A 761 -41.08 -3.49 -43.65
C PRO A 761 -42.56 -3.09 -43.65
N ASP A 762 -43.43 -4.07 -43.47
CA ASP A 762 -44.86 -3.82 -43.29
C ASP A 762 -45.10 -2.99 -42.00
N PRO A 763 -45.78 -1.83 -42.06
CA PRO A 763 -46.03 -0.97 -40.90
C PRO A 763 -46.84 -1.65 -39.79
N GLU A 764 -47.78 -2.54 -40.12
CA GLU A 764 -48.59 -3.23 -39.11
C GLU A 764 -47.80 -4.31 -38.37
N ALA A 765 -47.07 -5.16 -39.11
CA ALA A 765 -46.14 -6.12 -38.51
C ALA A 765 -45.10 -5.44 -37.62
N SER A 766 -44.58 -4.29 -38.07
CA SER A 766 -43.57 -3.50 -37.34
C SER A 766 -44.11 -2.93 -36.01
N LYS A 767 -45.36 -2.44 -35.99
CA LYS A 767 -46.06 -2.03 -34.76
C LYS A 767 -46.23 -3.19 -33.78
N GLY A 768 -46.57 -4.38 -34.30
CA GLY A 768 -46.69 -5.60 -33.51
C GLY A 768 -45.37 -5.97 -32.82
N LEU A 769 -44.26 -5.98 -33.57
CA LEU A 769 -42.93 -6.27 -33.03
C LEU A 769 -42.49 -5.24 -31.97
N PHE A 770 -42.72 -3.95 -32.24
CA PHE A 770 -42.40 -2.88 -31.29
C PHE A 770 -43.17 -3.02 -29.98
N LYS A 771 -44.46 -3.34 -30.04
CA LYS A 771 -45.30 -3.53 -28.85
C LYS A 771 -44.78 -4.68 -27.97
N VAL A 772 -44.36 -5.79 -28.56
CA VAL A 772 -43.76 -6.92 -27.81
C VAL A 772 -42.44 -6.51 -27.14
N ALA A 773 -41.64 -5.67 -27.80
CA ALA A 773 -40.41 -5.13 -27.21
C ALA A 773 -40.72 -4.21 -26.02
N GLU A 774 -41.71 -3.32 -26.15
CA GLU A 774 -42.16 -2.42 -25.09
C GLU A 774 -42.71 -3.17 -23.88
N GLU A 775 -43.51 -4.22 -24.09
CA GLU A 775 -44.00 -5.08 -23.01
C GLU A 775 -42.84 -5.76 -22.26
N THR A 776 -41.77 -6.14 -22.97
CA THR A 776 -40.58 -6.78 -22.38
C THR A 776 -39.74 -5.78 -21.58
N ALA A 777 -39.54 -4.58 -22.11
CA ALA A 777 -38.82 -3.50 -21.42
C ALA A 777 -39.54 -3.08 -20.12
N ASN A 778 -40.86 -2.91 -20.19
CA ASN A 778 -41.68 -2.58 -19.02
C ASN A 778 -41.68 -3.70 -17.98
N ARG A 779 -41.69 -4.97 -18.41
CA ARG A 779 -41.55 -6.11 -17.50
C ARG A 779 -40.21 -6.07 -16.76
N ARG A 780 -39.09 -5.81 -17.46
CA ARG A 780 -37.78 -5.67 -16.84
C ARG A 780 -37.73 -4.52 -15.81
N LEU A 781 -38.31 -3.36 -16.15
CA LEU A 781 -38.44 -2.24 -15.21
C LEU A 781 -39.18 -2.67 -13.94
N ALA A 782 -40.30 -3.38 -14.09
CA ALA A 782 -41.12 -3.86 -12.98
C ALA A 782 -40.41 -4.94 -12.14
N ASP A 783 -39.80 -5.94 -12.77
CA ASP A 783 -39.14 -7.07 -12.10
C ASP A 783 -37.95 -6.61 -11.24
N ALA A 784 -37.17 -5.63 -11.72
CA ALA A 784 -36.05 -5.06 -10.97
C ALA A 784 -36.48 -4.05 -9.90
N SER A 785 -37.75 -3.63 -9.88
CA SER A 785 -38.23 -2.61 -8.95
C SER A 785 -38.49 -3.15 -7.55
N ASN A 786 -38.20 -2.32 -6.54
CA ASN A 786 -38.45 -2.63 -5.14
C ASN A 786 -38.76 -1.35 -4.36
N ARG A 787 -38.92 -1.45 -3.03
CA ARG A 787 -39.25 -0.31 -2.16
C ARG A 787 -38.27 0.87 -2.27
N TYR A 788 -37.03 0.62 -2.67
CA TYR A 788 -35.97 1.62 -2.80
C TYR A 788 -35.60 1.94 -4.25
N LEU A 789 -36.17 1.20 -5.22
CA LEU A 789 -35.85 1.31 -6.64
C LEU A 789 -37.15 1.34 -7.46
N ILE A 790 -37.58 2.55 -7.84
CA ILE A 790 -38.86 2.81 -8.50
C ILE A 790 -38.60 3.09 -9.99
N PRO A 791 -39.39 2.58 -10.95
CA PRO A 791 -39.23 2.92 -12.36
C PRO A 791 -39.26 4.44 -12.59
N GLU A 792 -38.27 4.98 -13.29
CA GLU A 792 -38.19 6.39 -13.68
C GLU A 792 -38.67 6.54 -15.14
N ASN A 793 -37.96 5.93 -16.08
CA ASN A 793 -38.24 6.06 -17.51
C ASN A 793 -37.73 4.89 -18.35
N LEU A 794 -38.26 4.80 -19.57
CA LEU A 794 -37.82 3.95 -20.67
C LEU A 794 -37.54 4.83 -21.89
N ASP A 795 -36.29 4.90 -22.36
CA ASP A 795 -35.92 5.62 -23.59
C ASP A 795 -35.44 4.65 -24.67
N TRP A 796 -36.05 4.68 -25.85
CA TRP A 796 -35.55 3.94 -27.01
C TRP A 796 -34.38 4.67 -27.66
N THR A 797 -33.24 3.99 -27.80
CA THR A 797 -32.01 4.60 -28.32
C THR A 797 -31.83 4.37 -29.82
N ALA A 798 -32.19 3.18 -30.30
CA ALA A 798 -32.13 2.82 -31.72
C ALA A 798 -32.97 1.57 -31.99
N ALA A 799 -33.47 1.41 -33.23
CA ALA A 799 -34.24 0.23 -33.63
C ALA A 799 -33.85 -0.25 -35.03
N GLY A 800 -33.85 -1.57 -35.23
CA GLY A 800 -33.49 -2.20 -36.49
C GLY A 800 -34.44 -3.32 -36.84
N TRP A 801 -34.89 -3.36 -38.09
CA TRP A 801 -35.80 -4.39 -38.58
C TRP A 801 -35.05 -5.38 -39.47
N MET A 802 -35.34 -6.66 -39.30
CA MET A 802 -34.69 -7.81 -39.92
C MET A 802 -35.74 -8.64 -40.68
N GLN A 803 -35.48 -8.98 -41.93
CA GLN A 803 -36.30 -9.91 -42.73
C GLN A 803 -35.41 -11.03 -43.27
N SER A 804 -35.94 -12.25 -43.43
CA SER A 804 -35.22 -13.26 -44.22
C SER A 804 -35.31 -12.88 -45.69
N HIS A 805 -34.21 -13.18 -46.39
CA HIS A 805 -34.22 -13.26 -47.84
C HIS A 805 -35.18 -14.33 -48.33
#